data_AF-A0A9D7U7F1-F1
#
_entry.id   AF-A0A9D7U7F1-F1
#
_cell.length_a   1.000
_cell.length_b   1.000
_cell.length_c   1.000
_cell.angle_alpha   90.00
_cell.angle_beta   90.00
_cell.angle_gamma   90.00
#
_symmetry.space_group_name_H-M   'P 1'
#
loop_
_entity.id
_entity.type
_entity.pdbx_description
1 polymer ?
#
loop_
_entity_poly.entity_id
_entity_poly.type
_entity_poly.pdbx_seq_one_letter_code
_entity_poly.pdbx_strand_id
1 'polypeptide(L)'
;MMQRLVTVCVGALLLFAQGRAAASNSELYLYGVTIESTVSADEDSRGDILEDPRKIRILNLGKVINHKGLDYGPTISADGKTLYYVSNRQGSRVTKDGDFSHDFWSAKKDNNLDTIFYAPVNIDTVDAGVNTIMNEGVASIAADRQTLYFTGCNRPDGLGDCDIYVAEIEGDRWSKPRNLGRTVNSEFWDSQPTITPDKSRLYFSSNRPSPTNPDGEGDDDIDIWYCDWDDDLGEWKAAKNMGPEVNTAKQEVSPFIGSDGYTLFFASNGLLPNMGGLDFYRTKKTGEKDRDGREKWSKPEQLPAPINTNQDEQFISLPASGDVLYFSSRRTDISGFQGDLDVFMAFIPSYFRAVNVIVNVIDECTGQNIPATLTFRNNKTARTQKDSVDQQRTENNLIVSNDDYGTGATREDSTTLTVTAYSPNYGERSIVIGVKDPGKTTNASEANQQTEIRKTITLGQRPVLNAEMEFSRWAKKLNNSFKGLVMEERATIQLYPMLPYVFFDLNSSAMPSRYKLITASQTNGFNDELLPGGTLDKYYHVLNIFGYRLRKYPNVNVELVGCVDEKNEDKNSSLPKERAQLVYDYLKNVWGIEEGRMKMSARGWPELRSNPKDSFGIVENRRTELRFSGGSADDLWEVQRPILDNDPTVTPDPDQMTWTLKNGIDDGIVASRRIEVFRNGQPWNVLKEVGTVDPSKQWDWYNTDMEYPKEKGPEGTAEINLNPFKAVLVVTSKNGQECKSDTVTIPVKRISSKSMGVDKGLNSLSKSII
;
A
#
# COMPACT_ATOMS: atom_id res chain seq x y z
N MET A 1 5.88 69.26 19.98
CA MET A 1 5.85 70.08 18.75
C MET A 1 6.57 69.31 17.67
N MET A 2 5.81 68.84 16.66
CA MET A 2 6.19 68.27 15.35
C MET A 2 7.16 67.08 15.31
N GLN A 3 6.69 65.85 15.01
CA GLN A 3 6.20 65.27 13.74
C GLN A 3 7.30 64.63 12.87
N ARG A 4 6.95 63.48 12.27
CA ARG A 4 7.65 62.57 11.32
C ARG A 4 8.17 61.31 12.02
N LEU A 5 7.90 60.07 11.57
CA LEU A 5 7.59 59.58 10.23
C LEU A 5 7.09 58.11 10.35
N VAL A 6 5.90 57.75 9.85
CA VAL A 6 5.62 56.41 9.25
C VAL A 6 4.46 56.59 8.27
N THR A 7 4.74 56.40 6.99
CA THR A 7 3.78 56.39 5.87
C THR A 7 3.43 54.94 5.55
N VAL A 8 2.14 54.61 5.54
CA VAL A 8 1.59 53.30 5.17
C VAL A 8 1.42 53.22 3.65
N CYS A 9 1.93 52.15 3.04
CA CYS A 9 1.65 51.79 1.65
C CYS A 9 0.22 51.26 1.52
N VAL A 10 -0.65 52.03 0.88
CA VAL A 10 -1.87 51.54 0.23
C VAL A 10 -1.72 51.85 -1.26
N GLY A 11 -1.70 50.83 -2.10
CA GLY A 11 -1.67 51.03 -3.55
C GLY A 11 -1.35 49.77 -4.34
N ALA A 12 -2.40 49.01 -4.69
CA ALA A 12 -2.63 48.45 -6.03
C ALA A 12 -3.57 47.25 -5.95
N LEU A 13 -4.86 47.44 -6.26
CA LEU A 13 -5.64 46.56 -7.14
C LEU A 13 -7.03 47.19 -7.36
N LEU A 14 -7.17 48.04 -8.37
CA LEU A 14 -8.46 48.43 -8.94
C LEU A 14 -8.23 49.15 -10.26
N LEU A 15 -8.26 48.40 -11.36
CA LEU A 15 -8.58 48.89 -12.71
C LEU A 15 -8.74 47.67 -13.62
N PHE A 16 -9.99 47.22 -13.80
CA PHE A 16 -10.61 46.80 -15.06
C PHE A 16 -11.93 46.06 -14.75
N ALA A 17 -13.02 46.82 -14.64
CA ALA A 17 -14.38 46.31 -14.90
C ALA A 17 -15.32 47.50 -15.14
N GLN A 18 -15.36 48.00 -16.39
CA GLN A 18 -16.53 48.72 -16.87
C GLN A 18 -17.50 47.70 -17.44
N GLY A 19 -18.70 47.57 -16.85
CA GLY A 19 -19.81 46.89 -17.52
C GLY A 19 -20.85 46.21 -16.63
N ARG A 20 -21.88 46.98 -16.25
CA ARG A 20 -23.28 46.60 -15.99
C ARG A 20 -23.71 46.05 -14.62
N ALA A 21 -24.84 46.65 -14.22
CA ALA A 21 -25.93 46.23 -13.34
C ALA A 21 -25.73 46.35 -11.83
N ALA A 22 -26.50 47.29 -11.26
CA ALA A 22 -26.68 47.52 -9.84
C ALA A 22 -27.37 46.32 -9.17
N ALA A 23 -26.75 45.82 -8.11
CA ALA A 23 -27.40 45.12 -7.01
C ALA A 23 -26.69 45.58 -5.72
N SER A 24 -27.46 45.91 -4.69
CA SER A 24 -26.96 46.49 -3.44
C SER A 24 -26.06 45.49 -2.70
N ASN A 25 -24.74 45.67 -2.81
CA ASN A 25 -23.80 45.00 -1.92
C ASN A 25 -23.74 45.76 -0.61
N SER A 26 -24.35 45.21 0.43
CA SER A 26 -24.05 45.58 1.82
C SER A 26 -22.62 45.13 2.13
N GLU A 27 -21.68 46.07 2.21
CA GLU A 27 -20.32 45.82 2.67
C GLU A 27 -20.36 45.34 4.14
N LEU A 28 -19.84 44.13 4.38
CA LEU A 28 -19.67 43.55 5.71
C LEU A 28 -18.31 44.02 6.27
N TYR A 29 -18.34 44.90 7.27
CA TYR A 29 -17.14 45.32 8.00
C TYR A 29 -17.01 44.49 9.28
N LEU A 30 -15.83 43.90 9.51
CA LEU A 30 -15.45 43.33 10.80
C LEU A 30 -14.97 44.48 11.69
N TYR A 31 -15.67 44.77 12.79
CA TYR A 31 -15.25 45.81 13.73
C TYR A 31 -14.25 45.23 14.74
N GLY A 32 -12.95 45.37 14.47
CA GLY A 32 -11.94 45.14 15.48
C GLY A 32 -11.83 46.34 16.42
N VAL A 33 -12.20 46.18 17.69
CA VAL A 33 -12.05 47.23 18.69
C VAL A 33 -10.81 46.94 19.55
N THR A 34 -9.89 47.91 19.61
CA THR A 34 -8.82 47.94 20.60
C THR A 34 -9.35 48.65 21.85
N ILE A 35 -9.60 47.91 22.92
CA ILE A 35 -9.89 48.52 24.23
C ILE A 35 -8.54 48.71 24.93
N GLU A 36 -8.04 49.95 24.98
CA GLU A 36 -6.82 50.28 25.73
C GLU A 36 -7.12 50.21 27.23
N SER A 37 -6.66 49.15 27.90
CA SER A 37 -6.71 49.07 29.36
C SER A 37 -5.54 49.86 29.98
N THR A 38 -5.87 50.84 30.82
CA THR A 38 -4.89 51.69 31.53
C THR A 38 -4.28 50.93 32.70
N VAL A 39 -3.25 50.12 32.45
CA VAL A 39 -2.34 49.60 33.48
C VAL A 39 -0.91 49.65 32.93
N SER A 40 -0.01 50.37 33.60
CA SER A 40 1.42 50.33 33.26
C SER A 40 2.00 48.99 33.67
N ALA A 41 2.68 48.30 32.77
CA ALA A 41 3.47 47.12 33.12
C ALA A 41 4.85 47.25 32.48
N ASP A 42 5.86 46.95 33.31
CA ASP A 42 7.27 46.84 32.97
C ASP A 42 7.51 45.80 31.88
N GLU A 43 8.55 46.03 31.07
CA GLU A 43 8.88 45.31 29.82
C GLU A 43 9.43 43.88 29.98
N ASP A 44 9.17 43.14 31.07
CA ASP A 44 9.81 41.82 31.29
C ASP A 44 8.89 40.69 31.81
N SER A 45 7.59 40.69 31.50
CA SER A 45 6.67 39.63 31.97
C SER A 45 6.35 38.54 30.91
N ARG A 46 6.52 37.28 31.35
CA ARG A 46 6.37 36.04 30.58
C ARG A 46 4.91 35.55 30.62
N GLY A 47 4.03 36.28 29.92
CA GLY A 47 2.57 36.28 29.96
C GLY A 47 1.78 34.96 30.00
N ASP A 48 1.11 34.78 31.13
CA ASP A 48 -0.17 34.08 31.36
C ASP A 48 -1.37 34.97 30.89
N ILE A 49 -2.55 34.40 30.56
CA ILE A 49 -3.80 35.15 30.28
C ILE A 49 -4.17 36.16 31.39
N LEU A 50 -3.73 35.89 32.63
CA LEU A 50 -3.92 36.80 33.77
C LEU A 50 -2.86 37.91 33.87
N GLU A 51 -1.71 37.78 33.19
CA GLU A 51 -0.53 38.63 33.45
C GLU A 51 -0.42 39.85 32.53
N ASP A 52 -0.98 39.82 31.31
CA ASP A 52 -0.94 40.99 30.42
C ASP A 52 -2.27 41.24 29.69
N PRO A 53 -3.32 41.71 30.41
CA PRO A 53 -4.65 41.94 29.85
C PRO A 53 -4.66 42.97 28.69
N ARG A 54 -3.63 43.81 28.58
CA ARG A 54 -3.47 44.82 27.52
C ARG A 54 -3.16 44.23 26.16
N LYS A 55 -2.75 42.96 26.10
CA LYS A 55 -2.55 42.23 24.84
C LYS A 55 -3.81 41.53 24.35
N ILE A 56 -4.87 41.49 25.16
CA ILE A 56 -6.13 40.86 24.79
C ILE A 56 -6.83 41.71 23.72
N ARG A 57 -7.23 41.08 22.61
CA ARG A 57 -7.98 41.73 21.52
C ARG A 57 -9.24 40.93 21.25
N ILE A 58 -10.41 41.55 21.43
CA ILE A 58 -11.71 40.88 21.31
C ILE A 58 -12.40 41.35 20.03
N LEU A 59 -12.97 40.40 19.31
CA LEU A 59 -13.74 40.58 18.09
C LEU A 59 -15.13 39.99 18.28
N ASN A 60 -16.16 40.74 17.93
CA ASN A 60 -17.46 40.16 17.62
C ASN A 60 -17.34 39.48 16.24
N LEU A 61 -17.79 38.22 16.13
CA LEU A 61 -17.66 37.46 14.88
C LEU A 61 -18.63 37.86 13.76
N GLY A 62 -19.48 38.87 14.02
CA GLY A 62 -20.30 39.56 13.04
C GLY A 62 -21.37 38.67 12.40
N LYS A 63 -22.04 39.18 11.36
CA LYS A 63 -23.26 38.59 10.78
C LYS A 63 -23.13 37.20 10.15
N VAL A 64 -21.90 36.71 9.95
CA VAL A 64 -21.67 35.36 9.44
C VAL A 64 -21.93 34.35 10.56
N ILE A 65 -21.41 34.63 11.75
CA ILE A 65 -21.50 33.76 12.93
C ILE A 65 -22.63 34.17 13.85
N ASN A 66 -22.92 35.46 13.98
CA ASN A 66 -23.97 35.98 14.83
C ASN A 66 -25.19 36.39 13.99
N HIS A 67 -26.37 36.14 14.52
CA HIS A 67 -27.69 36.40 13.97
C HIS A 67 -28.51 37.20 15.00
N LYS A 68 -29.69 37.70 14.59
CA LYS A 68 -30.56 38.54 15.44
C LYS A 68 -31.16 37.82 16.65
N GLY A 69 -31.07 36.50 16.70
CA GLY A 69 -31.64 35.64 17.72
C GLY A 69 -30.62 35.32 18.81
N LEU A 70 -30.29 34.04 18.93
CA LEU A 70 -29.33 33.51 19.88
C LEU A 70 -28.22 32.77 19.14
N ASP A 71 -26.97 33.11 19.46
CA ASP A 71 -25.78 32.39 19.02
C ASP A 71 -24.83 32.22 20.22
N TYR A 72 -24.67 30.98 20.69
CA TYR A 72 -23.94 30.71 21.92
C TYR A 72 -23.28 29.33 21.90
N GLY A 73 -22.54 29.01 22.96
CA GLY A 73 -21.93 27.70 23.13
C GLY A 73 -20.84 27.37 22.10
N PRO A 74 -19.88 28.28 21.81
CA PRO A 74 -18.82 27.99 20.86
C PRO A 74 -17.98 26.81 21.35
N THR A 75 -17.71 25.87 20.45
CA THR A 75 -16.75 24.79 20.66
C THR A 75 -15.85 24.69 19.42
N ILE A 76 -14.57 25.00 19.61
CA ILE A 76 -13.58 25.03 18.52
C ILE A 76 -12.83 23.70 18.46
N SER A 77 -12.62 23.17 17.26
CA SER A 77 -11.76 22.00 17.07
C SER A 77 -10.34 22.25 17.56
N ALA A 78 -9.62 21.19 17.92
CA ALA A 78 -8.28 21.30 18.49
C ALA A 78 -7.25 22.03 17.59
N ASP A 79 -7.41 22.02 16.25
CA ASP A 79 -6.60 22.84 15.32
C ASP A 79 -7.08 24.27 15.11
N GLY A 80 -8.19 24.66 15.75
CA GLY A 80 -8.75 25.99 15.61
C GLY A 80 -9.48 26.25 14.30
N LYS A 81 -9.76 25.25 13.46
CA LYS A 81 -10.27 25.47 12.09
C LYS A 81 -11.79 25.30 11.92
N THR A 82 -12.44 24.60 12.84
CA THR A 82 -13.88 24.35 12.78
C THR A 82 -14.52 24.79 14.09
N LEU A 83 -15.39 25.79 14.01
CA LEU A 83 -16.19 26.28 15.12
C LEU A 83 -17.57 25.65 15.03
N TYR A 84 -18.01 24.96 16.09
CA TYR A 84 -19.40 24.58 16.29
C TYR A 84 -20.03 25.49 17.33
N TYR A 85 -21.31 25.77 17.19
CA TYR A 85 -22.06 26.63 18.11
C TYR A 85 -23.55 26.36 17.97
N VAL A 86 -24.34 26.82 18.93
CA VAL A 86 -25.79 26.69 18.93
C VAL A 86 -26.41 27.95 18.34
N SER A 87 -27.39 27.80 17.45
CA SER A 87 -28.10 28.92 16.83
C SER A 87 -29.56 28.59 16.52
N ASN A 88 -30.44 29.58 16.70
CA ASN A 88 -31.83 29.54 16.27
C ASN A 88 -32.08 30.30 14.95
N ARG A 89 -31.04 30.44 14.12
CA ARG A 89 -31.14 31.10 12.81
C ARG A 89 -32.05 30.33 11.85
N GLN A 90 -32.44 31.03 10.78
CA GLN A 90 -33.14 30.40 9.66
C GLN A 90 -32.34 29.22 9.10
N GLY A 91 -33.00 28.06 9.01
CA GLY A 91 -32.37 26.79 8.64
C GLY A 91 -32.24 25.81 9.81
N SER A 92 -32.50 26.26 11.04
CA SER A 92 -32.75 25.37 12.18
C SER A 92 -34.10 24.66 12.02
N ARG A 93 -34.32 23.58 12.78
CA ARG A 93 -35.64 22.92 12.81
C ARG A 93 -36.71 23.88 13.35
N VAL A 94 -37.96 23.56 13.09
CA VAL A 94 -39.11 24.36 13.54
C VAL A 94 -39.75 23.63 14.72
N THR A 95 -39.87 24.32 15.85
CA THR A 95 -40.51 23.81 17.06
C THR A 95 -42.02 23.67 16.85
N LYS A 96 -42.70 23.02 17.79
CA LYS A 96 -44.17 22.87 17.73
C LYS A 96 -44.91 24.21 17.76
N ASP A 97 -44.30 25.22 18.36
CA ASP A 97 -44.87 26.56 18.52
C ASP A 97 -44.61 27.46 17.30
N GLY A 98 -43.86 26.98 16.31
CA GLY A 98 -43.57 27.68 15.05
C GLY A 98 -42.29 28.53 15.08
N ASP A 99 -41.55 28.53 16.19
CA ASP A 99 -40.24 29.16 16.31
C ASP A 99 -39.13 28.24 15.76
N PHE A 100 -37.92 28.79 15.58
CA PHE A 100 -36.74 28.00 15.26
C PHE A 100 -36.12 27.38 16.52
N SER A 101 -35.83 26.09 16.47
CA SER A 101 -35.12 25.37 17.53
C SER A 101 -33.68 25.85 17.64
N HIS A 102 -33.11 25.58 18.81
CA HIS A 102 -31.68 25.77 19.07
C HIS A 102 -30.92 24.60 18.48
N ASP A 103 -30.37 24.77 17.28
CA ASP A 103 -29.66 23.73 16.55
C ASP A 103 -28.14 23.95 16.63
N PHE A 104 -27.38 22.87 16.47
CA PHE A 104 -25.95 22.96 16.20
C PHE A 104 -25.66 23.39 14.75
N TRP A 105 -24.80 24.39 14.65
CA TRP A 105 -24.23 24.89 13.41
C TRP A 105 -22.72 24.77 13.46
N SER A 106 -22.09 24.66 12.29
CA SER A 106 -20.63 24.70 12.15
C SER A 106 -20.19 25.73 11.13
N ALA A 107 -19.07 26.38 11.39
CA ALA A 107 -18.40 27.29 10.48
C ALA A 107 -16.92 26.92 10.40
N LYS A 108 -16.36 26.98 9.19
CA LYS A 108 -14.96 26.66 8.93
C LYS A 108 -14.15 27.91 8.63
N LYS A 109 -12.85 27.82 8.84
CA LYS A 109 -11.84 28.77 8.40
C LYS A 109 -10.56 28.04 8.00
N ASP A 110 -9.69 28.71 7.26
CA ASP A 110 -8.49 28.06 6.73
C ASP A 110 -7.44 27.81 7.82
N ASN A 111 -7.28 28.78 8.73
CA ASN A 111 -6.26 28.77 9.79
C ASN A 111 -6.81 29.22 11.15
N ASN A 112 -6.15 28.79 12.22
CA ASN A 112 -6.52 29.08 13.61
C ASN A 112 -6.70 30.59 13.92
N LEU A 113 -5.92 31.46 13.30
CA LEU A 113 -6.01 32.91 13.56
C LEU A 113 -6.95 33.66 12.64
N ASP A 114 -7.48 33.00 11.61
CA ASP A 114 -8.33 33.70 10.66
C ASP A 114 -9.60 34.17 11.38
N THR A 115 -9.98 35.42 11.15
CA THR A 115 -11.16 36.04 11.77
C THR A 115 -12.40 35.94 10.88
N ILE A 116 -12.21 35.46 9.66
CA ILE A 116 -13.25 35.29 8.66
C ILE A 116 -13.60 33.82 8.58
N PHE A 117 -14.85 33.51 8.83
CA PHE A 117 -15.42 32.18 8.68
C PHE A 117 -16.18 32.08 7.36
N TYR A 118 -16.17 30.89 6.77
CA TYR A 118 -17.09 30.53 5.70
C TYR A 118 -18.53 30.50 6.20
N ALA A 119 -19.48 30.57 5.26
CA ALA A 119 -20.91 30.47 5.59
C ALA A 119 -21.18 29.20 6.43
N PRO A 120 -21.87 29.33 7.56
CA PRO A 120 -22.09 28.20 8.44
C PRO A 120 -23.09 27.23 7.85
N VAL A 121 -22.96 25.96 8.24
CA VAL A 121 -23.85 24.87 7.85
C VAL A 121 -24.49 24.27 9.10
N ASN A 122 -25.79 23.99 9.02
CA ASN A 122 -26.46 23.17 10.02
C ASN A 122 -25.84 21.77 9.96
N ILE A 123 -25.34 21.26 11.09
CA ILE A 123 -24.54 20.03 11.09
C ILE A 123 -25.38 18.77 10.97
N ASP A 124 -26.70 18.89 11.19
CA ASP A 124 -27.61 17.76 11.08
C ASP A 124 -28.35 17.78 9.75
N THR A 125 -28.14 16.71 8.96
CA THR A 125 -28.77 16.53 7.65
C THR A 125 -29.78 15.39 7.64
N VAL A 126 -30.05 14.76 8.80
CA VAL A 126 -30.96 13.62 8.94
C VAL A 126 -32.06 13.91 9.95
N ASP A 127 -33.25 13.32 9.76
CA ASP A 127 -34.31 13.42 10.76
C ASP A 127 -33.99 12.53 11.96
N ALA A 128 -34.00 13.12 13.17
CA ALA A 128 -33.59 12.53 14.45
C ALA A 128 -32.07 12.34 14.67
N GLY A 129 -31.24 13.21 14.08
CA GLY A 129 -29.81 13.30 14.36
C GLY A 129 -29.50 14.13 15.62
N VAL A 130 -28.40 14.86 15.57
CA VAL A 130 -27.96 15.72 16.67
C VAL A 130 -28.93 16.86 16.94
N ASN A 131 -29.61 17.38 15.92
CA ASN A 131 -30.62 18.45 16.03
C ASN A 131 -32.04 17.88 15.96
N THR A 132 -32.95 18.43 16.76
CA THR A 132 -34.35 18.00 16.77
C THR A 132 -35.31 19.18 16.71
N ILE A 133 -36.62 18.92 16.75
CA ILE A 133 -37.63 19.97 16.94
C ILE A 133 -37.67 20.50 18.38
N MET A 134 -36.91 19.89 19.29
CA MET A 134 -36.67 20.40 20.64
C MET A 134 -35.39 21.25 20.63
N ASN A 135 -35.02 21.82 21.77
CA ASN A 135 -33.80 22.62 21.85
C ASN A 135 -32.59 21.76 22.21
N GLU A 136 -31.52 21.92 21.45
CA GLU A 136 -30.20 21.48 21.84
C GLU A 136 -29.45 22.60 22.60
N GLY A 137 -28.57 22.19 23.52
CA GLY A 137 -27.71 23.08 24.30
C GLY A 137 -26.26 22.98 23.85
N VAL A 138 -25.30 23.52 24.61
CA VAL A 138 -23.89 23.53 24.19
C VAL A 138 -23.32 22.11 23.98
N ALA A 139 -22.31 22.06 23.12
CA ALA A 139 -21.57 20.86 22.76
C ALA A 139 -20.07 20.96 23.09
N SER A 140 -19.43 19.80 23.19
CA SER A 140 -17.98 19.63 23.30
C SER A 140 -17.53 18.60 22.29
N ILE A 141 -16.66 19.02 21.38
CA ILE A 141 -15.99 18.14 20.43
C ILE A 141 -14.76 17.51 21.08
N ALA A 142 -14.68 16.19 21.07
CA ALA A 142 -13.49 15.49 21.57
C ALA A 142 -12.28 15.77 20.68
N ALA A 143 -11.08 15.59 21.23
CA ALA A 143 -9.81 15.88 20.56
C ALA A 143 -9.59 15.09 19.25
N ASP A 144 -10.24 13.93 19.12
CA ASP A 144 -10.24 13.12 17.90
C ASP A 144 -11.04 13.73 16.73
N ARG A 145 -11.80 14.80 17.02
CA ARG A 145 -12.69 15.54 16.11
C ARG A 145 -13.83 14.70 15.55
N GLN A 146 -14.18 13.61 16.22
CA GLN A 146 -15.17 12.65 15.74
C GLN A 146 -16.26 12.38 16.73
N THR A 147 -16.02 12.59 18.03
CA THR A 147 -17.04 12.40 19.05
C THR A 147 -17.54 13.74 19.57
N LEU A 148 -18.85 13.98 19.43
CA LEU A 148 -19.54 15.14 19.96
C LEU A 148 -20.30 14.75 21.22
N TYR A 149 -19.98 15.36 22.35
CA TYR A 149 -20.76 15.30 23.58
C TYR A 149 -21.61 16.55 23.66
N PHE A 150 -22.92 16.42 23.88
CA PHE A 150 -23.80 17.58 23.76
C PHE A 150 -25.03 17.48 24.64
N THR A 151 -25.65 18.64 24.88
CA THR A 151 -26.89 18.73 25.66
C THR A 151 -28.09 18.60 24.74
N GLY A 152 -29.04 17.71 25.06
CA GLY A 152 -30.35 17.66 24.42
C GLY A 152 -31.45 17.84 25.47
N CYS A 153 -32.35 18.80 25.27
CA CYS A 153 -33.39 19.12 26.24
C CYS A 153 -34.75 18.60 25.80
N ASN A 154 -35.53 18.07 26.76
CA ASN A 154 -36.88 17.54 26.56
C ASN A 154 -36.98 16.49 25.43
N ARG A 155 -35.89 15.78 25.14
CA ARG A 155 -35.89 14.73 24.12
C ARG A 155 -36.73 13.54 24.65
N PRO A 156 -37.54 12.88 23.81
CA PRO A 156 -38.39 11.78 24.25
C PRO A 156 -37.64 10.58 24.86
N ASP A 157 -36.37 10.42 24.50
CA ASP A 157 -35.44 9.41 25.01
C ASP A 157 -34.56 9.91 26.17
N GLY A 158 -34.93 11.06 26.75
CA GLY A 158 -34.29 11.64 27.93
C GLY A 158 -34.76 11.07 29.27
N LEU A 159 -34.03 11.42 30.32
CA LEU A 159 -34.25 11.06 31.72
C LEU A 159 -34.77 12.24 32.54
N GLY A 160 -34.36 13.47 32.22
CA GLY A 160 -34.73 14.71 32.90
C GLY A 160 -34.99 15.87 31.94
N ASP A 161 -34.87 17.11 32.45
CA ASP A 161 -35.14 18.34 31.69
C ASP A 161 -34.18 18.52 30.50
N CYS A 162 -32.89 18.34 30.77
CA CYS A 162 -31.83 18.27 29.78
C CYS A 162 -30.89 17.13 30.15
N ASP A 163 -30.41 16.42 29.14
CA ASP A 163 -29.46 15.33 29.32
C ASP A 163 -28.25 15.50 28.40
N ILE A 164 -27.18 14.80 28.77
CA ILE A 164 -25.98 14.70 27.96
C ILE A 164 -26.07 13.46 27.05
N TYR A 165 -25.82 13.71 25.77
CA TYR A 165 -25.77 12.73 24.68
C TYR A 165 -24.38 12.67 24.07
N VAL A 166 -24.10 11.57 23.38
CA VAL A 166 -22.91 11.40 22.54
C VAL A 166 -23.31 11.00 21.12
N ALA A 167 -22.66 11.60 20.13
CA ALA A 167 -22.75 11.22 18.73
C ALA A 167 -21.35 11.14 18.12
N GLU A 168 -21.18 10.30 17.10
CA GLU A 168 -19.91 10.09 16.40
C GLU A 168 -20.06 10.39 14.91
N ILE A 169 -18.99 10.84 14.24
CA ILE A 169 -19.03 11.00 12.79
C ILE A 169 -18.98 9.61 12.11
N GLU A 170 -20.00 9.30 11.32
CA GLU A 170 -20.08 8.13 10.44
C GLU A 170 -20.01 8.57 8.97
N GLY A 171 -18.83 8.48 8.37
CA GLY A 171 -18.59 8.97 7.00
C GLY A 171 -18.65 10.49 6.93
N ASP A 172 -19.70 11.05 6.34
CA ASP A 172 -19.92 12.49 6.16
C ASP A 172 -21.03 13.07 7.05
N ARG A 173 -21.57 12.29 7.98
CA ARG A 173 -22.69 12.67 8.85
C ARG A 173 -22.47 12.27 10.31
N TRP A 174 -23.23 12.86 11.21
CA TRP A 174 -23.29 12.42 12.61
C TRP A 174 -24.19 11.17 12.74
N SER A 175 -23.76 10.25 13.61
CA SER A 175 -24.52 9.07 13.99
C SER A 175 -25.74 9.45 14.83
N LYS A 176 -26.64 8.48 15.03
CA LYS A 176 -27.78 8.68 15.92
C LYS A 176 -27.25 8.92 17.35
N PRO A 177 -27.63 10.02 18.01
CA PRO A 177 -27.18 10.29 19.37
C PRO A 177 -27.60 9.21 20.37
N ARG A 178 -26.72 8.96 21.34
CA ARG A 178 -26.96 8.04 22.46
C ARG A 178 -26.94 8.83 23.77
N ASN A 179 -28.01 8.71 24.56
CA ASN A 179 -28.06 9.23 25.93
C ASN A 179 -26.97 8.54 26.78
N LEU A 180 -26.23 9.31 27.59
CA LEU A 180 -25.15 8.76 28.42
C LEU A 180 -25.63 7.94 29.63
N GLY A 181 -26.94 7.88 29.87
CA GLY A 181 -27.57 7.02 30.87
C GLY A 181 -27.46 7.56 32.30
N ARG A 182 -28.04 6.81 33.24
CA ARG A 182 -28.25 7.23 34.65
C ARG A 182 -26.98 7.39 35.49
N THR A 183 -25.82 6.96 34.99
CA THR A 183 -24.55 7.19 35.70
C THR A 183 -24.05 8.61 35.50
N VAL A 184 -24.31 9.19 34.33
CA VAL A 184 -24.00 10.58 33.98
C VAL A 184 -25.22 11.46 34.24
N ASN A 185 -26.34 11.15 33.61
CA ASN A 185 -27.58 11.92 33.65
C ASN A 185 -28.47 11.53 34.84
N SER A 186 -29.44 12.38 35.15
CA SER A 186 -30.37 12.30 36.28
C SER A 186 -31.77 12.73 35.84
N GLU A 187 -32.70 12.90 36.78
CA GLU A 187 -34.03 13.46 36.49
C GLU A 187 -34.03 15.00 36.43
N PHE A 188 -32.89 15.62 36.76
CA PHE A 188 -32.71 17.07 36.85
C PHE A 188 -32.13 17.64 35.54
N TRP A 189 -31.73 18.91 35.56
CA TRP A 189 -31.08 19.55 34.42
C TRP A 189 -29.60 19.16 34.38
N ASP A 190 -29.21 18.35 33.39
CA ASP A 190 -27.84 17.91 33.16
C ASP A 190 -27.33 18.39 31.81
N SER A 191 -26.38 19.32 31.85
CA SER A 191 -26.10 20.15 30.68
C SER A 191 -24.68 20.64 30.65
N GLN A 192 -24.34 21.29 29.55
CA GLN A 192 -23.07 21.98 29.35
C GLN A 192 -21.83 21.11 29.51
N PRO A 193 -21.75 19.97 28.77
CA PRO A 193 -20.65 19.04 28.91
C PRO A 193 -19.34 19.60 28.34
N THR A 194 -18.23 19.17 28.93
CA THR A 194 -16.89 19.24 28.34
C THR A 194 -16.13 17.94 28.59
N ILE A 195 -15.48 17.41 27.55
CA ILE A 195 -14.72 16.15 27.61
C ILE A 195 -13.22 16.44 27.67
N THR A 196 -12.47 15.68 28.45
CA THR A 196 -10.99 15.77 28.43
C THR A 196 -10.43 15.31 27.07
N PRO A 197 -9.24 15.78 26.66
CA PRO A 197 -8.65 15.39 25.38
C PRO A 197 -8.45 13.88 25.22
N ASP A 198 -8.19 13.18 26.31
CA ASP A 198 -8.03 11.72 26.37
C ASP A 198 -9.34 10.95 26.54
N LYS A 199 -10.50 11.65 26.54
CA LYS A 199 -11.85 11.11 26.79
C LYS A 199 -12.03 10.38 28.13
N SER A 200 -11.08 10.51 29.05
CA SER A 200 -11.11 9.81 30.34
C SER A 200 -12.08 10.43 31.36
N ARG A 201 -12.45 11.70 31.19
CA ARG A 201 -13.32 12.40 32.14
C ARG A 201 -14.22 13.41 31.44
N LEU A 202 -15.49 13.39 31.82
CA LEU A 202 -16.50 14.36 31.42
C LEU A 202 -16.77 15.30 32.59
N TYR A 203 -16.82 16.61 32.34
CA TYR A 203 -17.34 17.61 33.28
C TYR A 203 -18.63 18.19 32.72
N PHE A 204 -19.56 18.59 33.58
CA PHE A 204 -20.84 19.14 33.17
C PHE A 204 -21.48 19.94 34.31
N SER A 205 -22.49 20.73 34.00
CA SER A 205 -23.27 21.49 34.96
C SER A 205 -24.59 20.78 35.29
N SER A 206 -25.00 20.83 36.55
CA SER A 206 -26.24 20.21 37.00
C SER A 206 -26.83 20.88 38.22
N ASN A 207 -28.17 20.99 38.27
CA ASN A 207 -28.92 21.40 39.46
C ASN A 207 -29.41 20.21 40.30
N ARG A 208 -28.87 19.00 40.07
CA ARG A 208 -29.15 17.83 40.91
C ARG A 208 -28.76 18.09 42.39
N PRO A 209 -29.35 17.36 43.35
CA PRO A 209 -29.05 17.53 44.77
C PRO A 209 -27.56 17.52 45.09
N SER A 210 -27.10 18.55 45.77
CA SER A 210 -25.71 18.78 46.16
C SER A 210 -25.62 19.37 47.58
N PRO A 211 -24.42 19.50 48.16
CA PRO A 211 -24.25 20.17 49.46
C PRO A 211 -24.69 21.64 49.49
N THR A 212 -24.65 22.33 48.34
CA THR A 212 -25.07 23.73 48.18
C THR A 212 -26.54 23.83 47.76
N ASN A 213 -27.02 22.88 46.95
CA ASN A 213 -28.41 22.73 46.53
C ASN A 213 -29.04 21.41 47.02
N PRO A 214 -29.43 21.28 48.30
CA PRO A 214 -29.85 19.99 48.88
C PRO A 214 -31.16 19.43 48.32
N ASP A 215 -32.06 20.29 47.86
CA ASP A 215 -33.36 19.90 47.33
C ASP A 215 -33.31 19.62 45.82
N GLY A 216 -32.25 20.07 45.14
CA GLY A 216 -31.98 19.78 43.74
C GLY A 216 -33.01 20.37 42.80
N GLU A 217 -33.32 21.65 42.90
CA GLU A 217 -34.25 22.32 41.96
C GLU A 217 -33.89 23.80 41.85
N GLY A 218 -34.41 24.48 40.82
CA GLY A 218 -34.21 25.90 40.58
C GLY A 218 -33.04 26.24 39.65
N ASP A 219 -33.06 27.47 39.15
CA ASP A 219 -32.05 27.98 38.21
C ASP A 219 -30.93 28.76 38.93
N ASP A 220 -31.09 29.08 40.21
CA ASP A 220 -30.20 29.96 40.95
C ASP A 220 -28.96 29.27 41.55
N ASP A 221 -28.99 27.93 41.70
CA ASP A 221 -27.90 27.11 42.24
C ASP A 221 -27.63 25.92 41.31
N ILE A 222 -26.52 26.02 40.59
CA ILE A 222 -26.09 25.05 39.58
C ILE A 222 -24.63 24.72 39.85
N ASP A 223 -24.34 23.44 40.00
CA ASP A 223 -23.00 22.98 40.34
C ASP A 223 -22.29 22.37 39.14
N ILE A 224 -20.96 22.37 39.18
CA ILE A 224 -20.14 21.56 38.27
C ILE A 224 -19.92 20.17 38.86
N TRP A 225 -20.15 19.16 38.03
CA TRP A 225 -19.99 17.74 38.30
C TRP A 225 -19.02 17.11 37.32
N TYR A 226 -18.50 15.93 37.65
CA TYR A 226 -17.66 15.15 36.75
C TYR A 226 -17.93 13.65 36.82
N CYS A 227 -17.71 12.95 35.71
CA CYS A 227 -17.73 11.49 35.61
C CYS A 227 -16.39 10.98 35.05
N ASP A 228 -15.88 9.89 35.62
CA ASP A 228 -14.72 9.17 35.12
C ASP A 228 -15.14 8.04 34.16
N TRP A 229 -14.41 7.84 33.08
CA TRP A 229 -14.58 6.70 32.18
C TRP A 229 -13.94 5.44 32.80
N ASP A 230 -14.62 4.31 32.71
CA ASP A 230 -14.07 3.00 33.06
C ASP A 230 -13.77 2.21 31.78
N ASP A 231 -12.48 2.11 31.43
CA ASP A 231 -12.04 1.39 30.22
C ASP A 231 -12.29 -0.12 30.29
N ASP A 232 -12.35 -0.72 31.49
CA ASP A 232 -12.54 -2.16 31.66
C ASP A 232 -14.01 -2.55 31.45
N LEU A 233 -14.93 -1.68 31.91
CA LEU A 233 -16.37 -1.87 31.74
C LEU A 233 -16.92 -1.23 30.46
N GLY A 234 -16.22 -0.25 29.88
CA GLY A 234 -16.70 0.54 28.75
C GLY A 234 -17.88 1.44 29.12
N GLU A 235 -17.90 1.96 30.35
CA GLU A 235 -19.01 2.74 30.91
C GLU A 235 -18.53 3.95 31.73
N TRP A 236 -19.38 4.98 31.84
CA TRP A 236 -19.14 6.11 32.72
C TRP A 236 -19.43 5.75 34.18
N LYS A 237 -18.52 6.11 35.08
CA LYS A 237 -18.74 6.04 36.53
C LYS A 237 -19.76 7.09 36.98
N ALA A 238 -20.34 6.87 38.15
CA ALA A 238 -21.30 7.78 38.76
C ALA A 238 -20.70 9.19 38.93
N ALA A 239 -21.53 10.20 38.62
CA ALA A 239 -21.17 11.59 38.76
C ALA A 239 -20.77 11.98 40.18
N LYS A 240 -19.77 12.87 40.27
CA LYS A 240 -19.26 13.42 41.53
C LYS A 240 -19.24 14.94 41.47
N ASN A 241 -19.70 15.57 42.55
CA ASN A 241 -19.67 17.02 42.71
C ASN A 241 -18.21 17.51 42.83
N MET A 242 -17.87 18.60 42.16
CA MET A 242 -16.51 19.18 42.15
C MET A 242 -16.07 19.73 43.52
N GLY A 243 -17.02 19.93 44.44
CA GLY A 243 -16.75 20.33 45.81
C GLY A 243 -16.64 21.85 45.99
N PRO A 244 -16.48 22.30 47.25
CA PRO A 244 -16.71 23.68 47.66
C PRO A 244 -15.60 24.67 47.23
N GLU A 245 -14.51 24.18 46.64
CA GLU A 245 -13.48 25.06 46.07
C GLU A 245 -13.91 25.64 44.72
N VAL A 246 -14.79 24.93 44.00
CA VAL A 246 -15.32 25.33 42.70
C VAL A 246 -16.76 25.79 42.84
N ASN A 247 -17.58 24.98 43.51
CA ASN A 247 -19.02 25.17 43.64
C ASN A 247 -19.38 26.04 44.86
N THR A 248 -20.35 26.92 44.67
CA THR A 248 -20.92 27.84 45.66
C THR A 248 -22.43 27.61 45.76
N ALA A 249 -23.13 28.40 46.59
CA ALA A 249 -24.61 28.35 46.65
C ALA A 249 -25.27 29.20 45.55
N LYS A 250 -24.61 29.30 44.38
CA LYS A 250 -25.10 30.04 43.21
C LYS A 250 -24.79 29.28 41.93
N GLN A 251 -24.71 29.96 40.78
CA GLN A 251 -24.49 29.32 39.50
C GLN A 251 -23.00 29.19 39.18
N GLU A 252 -22.55 27.95 39.04
CA GLU A 252 -21.30 27.56 38.40
C GLU A 252 -21.60 26.76 37.13
N VAL A 253 -21.44 27.42 35.97
CA VAL A 253 -21.91 26.92 34.68
C VAL A 253 -20.80 26.90 33.64
N SER A 254 -21.09 26.24 32.51
CA SER A 254 -20.27 26.25 31.30
C SER A 254 -18.82 25.79 31.51
N PRO A 255 -18.58 24.63 32.14
CA PRO A 255 -17.24 24.11 32.32
C PRO A 255 -16.59 23.86 30.95
N PHE A 256 -15.30 24.18 30.85
CA PHE A 256 -14.44 23.87 29.71
C PHE A 256 -13.09 23.41 30.21
N ILE A 257 -12.76 22.14 29.94
CA ILE A 257 -11.43 21.59 30.26
C ILE A 257 -10.49 21.85 29.08
N GLY A 258 -9.39 22.55 29.34
CA GLY A 258 -8.41 22.89 28.32
C GLY A 258 -7.77 21.66 27.67
N SER A 259 -7.19 21.85 26.49
CA SER A 259 -6.42 20.79 25.80
C SER A 259 -5.19 20.33 26.58
N ASP A 260 -4.78 21.10 27.59
CA ASP A 260 -3.76 20.72 28.56
C ASP A 260 -4.23 19.64 29.55
N GLY A 261 -5.54 19.35 29.60
CA GLY A 261 -6.14 18.39 30.54
C GLY A 261 -6.08 18.85 32.00
N TYR A 262 -5.56 20.04 32.28
CA TYR A 262 -5.10 20.46 33.59
C TYR A 262 -5.83 21.73 34.08
N THR A 263 -6.22 22.61 33.15
CA THR A 263 -6.90 23.85 33.46
C THR A 263 -8.38 23.76 33.12
N LEU A 264 -9.23 23.93 34.13
CA LEU A 264 -10.68 24.02 33.98
C LEU A 264 -11.09 25.50 33.99
N PHE A 265 -11.83 25.93 32.98
CA PHE A 265 -12.49 27.22 32.92
C PHE A 265 -13.98 27.02 33.14
N PHE A 266 -14.64 28.00 33.74
CA PHE A 266 -16.09 27.97 33.97
C PHE A 266 -16.59 29.39 34.25
N ALA A 267 -17.90 29.60 34.19
CA ALA A 267 -18.55 30.85 34.54
C ALA A 267 -19.19 30.77 35.92
N SER A 268 -19.10 31.83 36.73
CA SER A 268 -19.72 31.89 38.06
C SER A 268 -20.25 33.29 38.41
N ASN A 269 -21.36 33.33 39.15
CA ASN A 269 -21.90 34.54 39.78
C ASN A 269 -21.84 34.50 41.32
N GLY A 270 -21.27 33.42 41.88
CA GLY A 270 -21.09 33.20 43.32
C GLY A 270 -19.68 33.48 43.83
N LEU A 271 -18.67 33.33 42.98
CA LEU A 271 -17.27 33.53 43.34
C LEU A 271 -16.87 35.00 43.43
N LEU A 272 -15.78 35.29 44.15
CA LEU A 272 -15.23 36.64 44.32
C LEU A 272 -13.74 36.68 43.97
N PRO A 273 -13.24 37.76 43.33
CA PRO A 273 -13.98 38.95 42.86
C PRO A 273 -14.93 38.64 41.69
N ASN A 274 -16.03 39.40 41.56
CA ASN A 274 -17.01 39.34 40.47
C ASN A 274 -17.34 40.77 40.00
N MET A 275 -17.47 40.99 38.69
CA MET A 275 -17.68 42.27 38.01
C MET A 275 -19.16 42.55 37.68
N GLY A 276 -20.01 41.54 37.77
CA GLY A 276 -21.44 41.56 37.49
C GLY A 276 -21.84 40.30 36.71
N GLY A 277 -23.12 39.91 36.78
CA GLY A 277 -23.62 38.73 36.07
C GLY A 277 -22.78 37.47 36.34
N LEU A 278 -22.61 36.67 35.30
CA LEU A 278 -21.67 35.54 35.25
C LEU A 278 -20.30 35.98 34.71
N ASP A 279 -19.25 35.68 35.48
CA ASP A 279 -17.86 35.93 35.09
C ASP A 279 -17.12 34.62 34.82
N PHE A 280 -16.17 34.63 33.89
CA PHE A 280 -15.24 33.52 33.71
C PHE A 280 -14.18 33.46 34.82
N TYR A 281 -13.99 32.26 35.35
CA TYR A 281 -12.90 31.87 36.23
C TYR A 281 -12.11 30.72 35.63
N ARG A 282 -10.91 30.51 36.15
CA ARG A 282 -10.13 29.30 35.91
C ARG A 282 -9.70 28.66 37.22
N THR A 283 -9.47 27.36 37.18
CA THR A 283 -8.80 26.61 38.22
C THR A 283 -7.90 25.51 37.63
N LYS A 284 -6.90 25.06 38.39
CA LYS A 284 -5.88 24.11 37.96
C LYS A 284 -5.86 22.90 38.89
N LYS A 285 -5.69 21.69 38.35
CA LYS A 285 -5.49 20.48 39.18
C LYS A 285 -4.25 20.65 40.06
N THR A 286 -4.28 20.25 41.31
CA THR A 286 -3.06 20.31 42.15
C THR A 286 -2.20 19.06 42.01
N GLY A 287 -2.75 17.96 41.47
CA GLY A 287 -2.13 16.64 41.48
C GLY A 287 -2.33 15.89 42.80
N GLU A 288 -3.01 16.51 43.78
CA GLU A 288 -3.40 15.88 45.02
C GLU A 288 -4.85 15.40 44.97
N LYS A 289 -5.14 14.34 45.72
CA LYS A 289 -6.51 13.92 45.98
C LYS A 289 -6.95 14.33 47.37
N ASP A 290 -8.25 14.61 47.52
CA ASP A 290 -8.86 14.74 48.82
C ASP A 290 -9.11 13.37 49.48
N ARG A 291 -9.72 13.38 50.66
CA ARG A 291 -9.99 12.15 51.43
C ARG A 291 -10.98 11.21 50.74
N ASP A 292 -11.81 11.73 49.85
CA ASP A 292 -12.82 10.98 49.07
C ASP A 292 -12.24 10.53 47.72
N GLY A 293 -10.95 10.78 47.48
CA GLY A 293 -10.26 10.45 46.24
C GLY A 293 -10.60 11.37 45.07
N ARG A 294 -11.24 12.53 45.32
CA ARG A 294 -11.49 13.57 44.31
C ARG A 294 -10.21 14.35 44.05
N GLU A 295 -10.02 14.75 42.79
CA GLU A 295 -8.90 15.62 42.42
C GLU A 295 -9.09 16.98 43.09
N LYS A 296 -8.05 17.49 43.76
CA LYS A 296 -8.07 18.84 44.30
C LYS A 296 -7.73 19.84 43.21
N TRP A 297 -8.35 21.01 43.34
CA TRP A 297 -8.19 22.13 42.43
C TRP A 297 -7.63 23.33 43.19
N SER A 298 -6.91 24.20 42.48
CA SER A 298 -6.48 25.47 43.03
C SER A 298 -7.67 26.36 43.32
N LYS A 299 -7.50 27.38 44.16
CA LYS A 299 -8.50 28.43 44.30
C LYS A 299 -8.82 29.03 42.91
N PRO A 300 -10.10 29.19 42.53
CA PRO A 300 -10.46 29.83 41.27
C PRO A 300 -9.93 31.26 41.15
N GLU A 301 -9.42 31.59 39.98
CA GLU A 301 -8.92 32.91 39.61
C GLU A 301 -9.83 33.52 38.53
N GLN A 302 -10.36 34.72 38.77
CA GLN A 302 -11.20 35.43 37.80
C GLN A 302 -10.36 35.81 36.57
N LEU A 303 -10.89 35.63 35.35
CA LEU A 303 -10.26 36.16 34.15
C LEU A 303 -10.39 37.70 34.13
N PRO A 304 -9.37 38.43 33.64
CA PRO A 304 -9.34 39.88 33.73
C PRO A 304 -10.23 40.53 32.66
N ALA A 305 -10.65 41.77 32.90
CA ALA A 305 -11.10 42.65 31.83
C ALA A 305 -10.01 42.76 30.73
N PRO A 306 -10.36 42.80 29.43
CA PRO A 306 -11.71 42.98 28.90
C PRO A 306 -12.49 41.68 28.66
N ILE A 307 -12.01 40.50 29.10
CA ILE A 307 -12.74 39.24 28.91
C ILE A 307 -14.07 39.30 29.67
N ASN A 308 -14.00 39.52 30.98
CA ASN A 308 -15.16 39.73 31.84
C ASN A 308 -15.62 41.19 31.84
N THR A 309 -16.93 41.37 31.97
CA THR A 309 -17.65 42.65 31.99
C THR A 309 -18.63 42.68 33.17
N ASN A 310 -19.65 43.55 33.12
CA ASN A 310 -20.74 43.53 34.09
C ASN A 310 -21.99 42.77 33.56
N GLN A 311 -21.87 42.12 32.40
CA GLN A 311 -22.90 41.31 31.76
C GLN A 311 -22.62 39.82 32.00
N ASP A 312 -23.42 38.95 31.38
CA ASP A 312 -23.19 37.51 31.44
C ASP A 312 -22.16 37.08 30.38
N GLU A 313 -21.05 36.52 30.86
CA GLU A 313 -20.03 35.81 30.10
C GLU A 313 -20.17 34.30 30.32
N GLN A 314 -20.43 33.54 29.24
CA GLN A 314 -20.70 32.10 29.30
C GLN A 314 -20.07 31.34 28.13
N PHE A 315 -19.89 30.03 28.31
CA PHE A 315 -19.39 29.10 27.28
C PHE A 315 -18.04 29.47 26.67
N ILE A 316 -16.94 29.13 27.34
CA ILE A 316 -15.59 29.35 26.84
C ILE A 316 -15.07 28.14 26.06
N SER A 317 -14.28 28.36 25.01
CA SER A 317 -13.59 27.30 24.27
C SER A 317 -12.27 27.78 23.69
N LEU A 318 -11.25 26.92 23.73
CA LEU A 318 -9.91 27.19 23.23
C LEU A 318 -9.42 26.03 22.35
N PRO A 319 -8.71 26.31 21.24
CA PRO A 319 -7.99 25.30 20.49
C PRO A 319 -6.77 24.79 21.28
N ALA A 320 -6.10 23.75 20.78
CA ALA A 320 -4.95 23.14 21.45
C ALA A 320 -3.72 24.07 21.53
N SER A 321 -3.69 25.13 20.74
CA SER A 321 -2.66 26.20 20.77
C SER A 321 -2.84 27.19 21.93
N GLY A 322 -4.05 27.27 22.52
CA GLY A 322 -4.34 28.12 23.68
C GLY A 322 -4.08 29.62 23.49
N ASP A 323 -4.08 30.09 22.23
CA ASP A 323 -3.76 31.46 21.79
C ASP A 323 -4.99 32.25 21.32
N VAL A 324 -6.11 31.55 21.14
CA VAL A 324 -7.42 32.09 20.80
C VAL A 324 -8.45 31.56 21.80
N LEU A 325 -9.34 32.44 22.24
CA LEU A 325 -10.45 32.12 23.13
C LEU A 325 -11.76 32.49 22.42
N TYR A 326 -12.68 31.55 22.33
CA TYR A 326 -14.04 31.78 21.86
C TYR A 326 -14.97 31.77 23.06
N PHE A 327 -15.94 32.68 23.07
CA PHE A 327 -16.89 32.76 24.16
C PHE A 327 -18.21 33.38 23.72
N SER A 328 -19.27 33.16 24.51
CA SER A 328 -20.54 33.86 24.35
C SER A 328 -20.64 34.98 25.38
N SER A 329 -21.23 36.11 25.00
CA SER A 329 -21.46 37.20 25.95
C SER A 329 -22.65 38.07 25.54
N ARG A 330 -23.32 38.65 26.53
CA ARG A 330 -24.37 39.67 26.35
C ARG A 330 -23.81 41.10 26.25
N ARG A 331 -22.49 41.24 26.13
CA ARG A 331 -21.83 42.54 26.09
C ARG A 331 -22.27 43.39 24.90
N THR A 332 -22.46 44.68 25.16
CA THR A 332 -22.83 45.70 24.16
C THR A 332 -21.77 46.79 24.00
N ASP A 333 -20.66 46.67 24.74
CA ASP A 333 -19.51 47.59 24.71
C ASP A 333 -18.70 47.47 23.40
N ILE A 334 -18.85 46.36 22.66
CA ILE A 334 -18.24 46.12 21.35
C ILE A 334 -19.31 46.25 20.26
N SER A 335 -19.07 47.13 19.29
CA SER A 335 -19.98 47.34 18.16
C SER A 335 -20.13 46.10 17.29
N GLY A 336 -21.33 45.87 16.75
CA GLY A 336 -21.59 44.77 15.82
C GLY A 336 -22.36 43.61 16.42
N PHE A 337 -22.76 43.70 17.69
CA PHE A 337 -23.66 42.72 18.31
C PHE A 337 -24.96 42.55 17.49
N GLN A 338 -25.47 41.32 17.39
CA GLN A 338 -26.64 40.99 16.57
C GLN A 338 -27.85 40.58 17.43
N GLY A 339 -27.65 39.74 18.44
CA GLY A 339 -28.70 39.12 19.25
C GLY A 339 -28.56 39.38 20.75
N ASP A 340 -29.18 38.51 21.57
CA ASP A 340 -29.07 38.54 23.04
C ASP A 340 -27.72 37.96 23.50
N LEU A 341 -27.40 36.73 23.06
CA LEU A 341 -26.06 36.16 23.14
C LEU A 341 -25.43 36.13 21.76
N ASP A 342 -24.20 36.63 21.69
CA ASP A 342 -23.36 36.63 20.50
C ASP A 342 -22.05 35.86 20.79
N VAL A 343 -21.47 35.26 19.75
CA VAL A 343 -20.15 34.63 19.80
C VAL A 343 -19.05 35.64 19.51
N PHE A 344 -18.04 35.64 20.38
CA PHE A 344 -16.85 36.47 20.30
C PHE A 344 -15.59 35.61 20.18
N MET A 345 -14.55 36.20 19.60
CA MET A 345 -13.21 35.63 19.49
C MET A 345 -12.22 36.60 20.12
N ALA A 346 -11.35 36.11 21.00
CA ALA A 346 -10.31 36.88 21.65
C ALA A 346 -8.93 36.30 21.33
N PHE A 347 -8.02 37.15 20.86
CA PHE A 347 -6.59 36.83 20.82
C PHE A 347 -6.01 37.07 22.21
N ILE A 348 -5.36 36.06 22.78
CA ILE A 348 -4.81 36.09 24.13
C ILE A 348 -3.33 35.66 24.12
N PRO A 349 -2.50 36.13 25.07
CA PRO A 349 -1.17 35.56 25.29
C PRO A 349 -1.29 34.04 25.47
N SER A 350 -0.50 33.26 24.72
CA SER A 350 -0.62 31.80 24.72
C SER A 350 -0.38 31.25 26.11
N TYR A 351 -1.39 30.52 26.58
CA TYR A 351 -1.52 30.15 27.98
C TYR A 351 -1.07 28.71 28.26
N PHE A 352 -1.37 27.79 27.35
CA PHE A 352 -0.87 26.42 27.27
C PHE A 352 -0.75 26.00 25.80
N ARG A 353 0.18 25.09 25.48
CA ARG A 353 0.32 24.47 24.16
C ARG A 353 0.32 22.96 24.32
N ALA A 354 -0.50 22.27 23.54
CA ALA A 354 -0.50 20.81 23.48
C ALA A 354 0.06 20.30 22.15
N VAL A 355 0.60 19.08 22.15
CA VAL A 355 1.16 18.44 20.95
C VAL A 355 0.11 17.52 20.34
N ASN A 356 -0.16 17.65 19.05
CA ASN A 356 -1.02 16.73 18.31
C ASN A 356 -0.17 15.62 17.66
N VAL A 357 -0.31 14.39 18.14
CA VAL A 357 0.31 13.21 17.56
C VAL A 357 -0.67 12.58 16.57
N ILE A 358 -0.28 12.54 15.31
CA ILE A 358 -1.11 12.06 14.22
C ILE A 358 -0.52 10.75 13.70
N VAL A 359 -1.33 9.69 13.71
CA VAL A 359 -0.88 8.35 13.30
C VAL A 359 -1.76 7.79 12.20
N ASN A 360 -1.13 7.29 11.14
CA ASN A 360 -1.78 6.45 10.14
C ASN A 360 -1.16 5.05 10.11
N VAL A 361 -1.95 4.07 9.65
CA VAL A 361 -1.51 2.68 9.50
C VAL A 361 -1.67 2.29 8.04
N ILE A 362 -0.57 1.88 7.43
CA ILE A 362 -0.55 1.51 6.01
C ILE A 362 0.09 0.14 5.80
N ASP A 363 -0.25 -0.48 4.68
CA ASP A 363 0.43 -1.66 4.17
C ASP A 363 1.85 -1.30 3.72
N GLU A 364 2.85 -2.03 4.22
CA GLU A 364 4.26 -1.76 3.95
C GLU A 364 4.57 -1.69 2.45
N CYS A 365 3.84 -2.45 1.63
CA CYS A 365 4.17 -2.55 0.23
C CYS A 365 3.28 -1.74 -0.70
N THR A 366 1.96 -1.84 -0.52
CA THR A 366 0.99 -1.17 -1.40
C THR A 366 0.74 0.28 -0.99
N GLY A 367 1.13 0.68 0.22
CA GLY A 367 0.85 2.00 0.78
C GLY A 367 -0.63 2.27 1.07
N GLN A 368 -1.50 1.25 0.95
CA GLN A 368 -2.91 1.37 1.26
C GLN A 368 -3.13 1.51 2.77
N ASN A 369 -4.16 2.28 3.18
CA ASN A 369 -4.54 2.36 4.58
C ASN A 369 -5.09 1.02 5.07
N ILE A 370 -4.60 0.56 6.22
CA ILE A 370 -5.04 -0.68 6.87
C ILE A 370 -5.96 -0.33 8.03
N PRO A 371 -7.19 -0.88 8.07
CA PRO A 371 -8.03 -0.81 9.25
C PRO A 371 -7.31 -1.45 10.45
N ALA A 372 -7.13 -0.66 11.51
CA ALA A 372 -6.36 -1.06 12.67
C ALA A 372 -6.88 -0.38 13.93
N THR A 373 -6.85 -1.12 15.04
CA THR A 373 -6.97 -0.55 16.38
C THR A 373 -5.62 0.03 16.78
N LEU A 374 -5.62 1.28 17.21
CA LEU A 374 -4.47 1.98 17.76
C LEU A 374 -4.58 2.01 19.28
N THR A 375 -3.52 1.61 19.98
CA THR A 375 -3.39 1.80 21.43
C THR A 375 -2.20 2.70 21.70
N PHE A 376 -2.45 3.83 22.31
CA PHE A 376 -1.47 4.81 22.74
C PHE A 376 -1.23 4.64 24.23
N ARG A 377 -0.04 4.16 24.61
CA ARG A 377 0.38 4.05 25.99
C ARG A 377 1.40 5.13 26.30
N ASN A 378 1.08 6.03 27.22
CA ASN A 378 2.06 6.92 27.80
C ASN A 378 2.97 6.11 28.74
N ASN A 379 4.26 6.03 28.41
CA ASN A 379 5.21 5.21 29.16
C ASN A 379 5.50 5.76 30.57
N LYS A 380 5.23 7.05 30.79
CA LYS A 380 5.43 7.72 32.07
C LYS A 380 4.23 7.55 32.99
N THR A 381 3.05 7.93 32.52
CA THR A 381 1.81 7.91 33.33
C THR A 381 1.14 6.53 33.33
N ALA A 382 1.59 5.61 32.48
CA ALA A 382 0.97 4.31 32.18
C ALA A 382 -0.47 4.39 31.66
N ARG A 383 -1.02 5.59 31.44
CA ARG A 383 -2.33 5.79 30.83
C ARG A 383 -2.34 5.25 29.42
N THR A 384 -3.45 4.63 29.05
CA THR A 384 -3.68 4.09 27.72
C THR A 384 -4.91 4.71 27.11
N GLN A 385 -4.82 5.13 25.86
CA GLN A 385 -5.95 5.55 25.05
C GLN A 385 -6.06 4.63 23.83
N LYS A 386 -7.27 4.17 23.54
CA LYS A 386 -7.55 3.37 22.34
C LYS A 386 -8.30 4.21 21.32
N ASP A 387 -8.00 3.97 20.06
CA ASP A 387 -8.73 4.51 18.93
C ASP A 387 -8.61 3.56 17.74
N SER A 388 -9.11 3.93 16.58
CA SER A 388 -8.97 3.15 15.34
C SER A 388 -8.80 4.03 14.12
N VAL A 389 -8.26 3.43 13.07
CA VAL A 389 -8.23 3.95 11.71
C VAL A 389 -8.88 2.93 10.78
N ASP A 390 -9.45 3.41 9.69
CA ASP A 390 -10.09 2.60 8.66
C ASP A 390 -9.92 3.22 7.26
N GLN A 391 -10.73 2.78 6.29
CA GLN A 391 -10.65 3.25 4.91
C GLN A 391 -11.13 4.71 4.72
N GLN A 392 -12.04 5.18 5.56
CA GLN A 392 -12.57 6.55 5.53
C GLN A 392 -11.75 7.45 6.47
N ARG A 393 -11.42 6.93 7.66
CA ARG A 393 -10.59 7.58 8.67
C ARG A 393 -9.16 7.07 8.60
N THR A 394 -8.38 7.67 7.71
CA THR A 394 -7.01 7.22 7.43
C THR A 394 -5.99 7.69 8.47
N GLU A 395 -6.33 8.69 9.28
CA GLU A 395 -5.48 9.24 10.34
C GLU A 395 -6.24 9.30 11.68
N ASN A 396 -5.52 8.99 12.76
CA ASN A 396 -5.93 9.31 14.12
C ASN A 396 -5.25 10.60 14.60
N ASN A 397 -5.89 11.33 15.51
CA ASN A 397 -5.32 12.47 16.24
C ASN A 397 -5.34 12.16 17.74
N LEU A 398 -4.19 12.28 18.39
CA LEU A 398 -4.02 12.19 19.83
C LEU A 398 -3.42 13.49 20.35
N ILE A 399 -4.09 14.15 21.29
CA ILE A 399 -3.54 15.32 21.97
C ILE A 399 -2.74 14.85 23.18
N VAL A 400 -1.45 15.17 23.20
CA VAL A 400 -0.57 14.98 24.36
C VAL A 400 -0.71 16.20 25.26
N SER A 401 -1.40 15.97 26.37
CA SER A 401 -1.81 16.98 27.36
C SER A 401 -0.67 17.30 28.33
N ASN A 402 -0.83 18.35 29.16
CA ASN A 402 0.16 18.65 30.19
C ASN A 402 0.27 17.54 31.24
N ASP A 403 -0.83 16.85 31.52
CA ASP A 403 -0.86 15.71 32.45
C ASP A 403 0.02 14.54 31.96
N ASP A 404 0.27 14.44 30.65
CA ASP A 404 1.09 13.38 30.05
C ASP A 404 2.59 13.49 30.36
N TYR A 405 3.02 14.67 30.77
CA TYR A 405 4.40 14.94 31.19
C TYR A 405 4.61 14.74 32.70
N GLY A 406 3.55 14.44 33.46
CA GLY A 406 3.54 14.37 34.92
C GLY A 406 3.07 15.67 35.59
N THR A 407 2.78 15.60 36.89
CA THR A 407 2.25 16.71 37.69
C THR A 407 3.21 17.15 38.79
N GLY A 408 3.21 18.45 39.12
CA GLY A 408 4.02 19.01 40.20
C GLY A 408 5.50 18.63 40.10
N ALA A 409 6.05 18.03 41.17
CA ALA A 409 7.44 17.60 41.24
C ALA A 409 7.79 16.43 40.30
N THR A 410 6.80 15.74 39.73
CA THR A 410 7.00 14.61 38.80
C THR A 410 6.97 15.04 37.33
N ARG A 411 6.74 16.32 37.03
CA ARG A 411 6.72 16.83 35.65
C ARG A 411 8.12 16.78 35.01
N GLU A 412 8.20 16.35 33.76
CA GLU A 412 9.43 16.38 32.94
C GLU A 412 9.22 17.17 31.63
N ASP A 413 10.31 17.59 30.99
CA ASP A 413 10.28 18.36 29.74
C ASP A 413 9.93 17.51 28.49
N SER A 414 9.72 16.20 28.67
CA SER A 414 9.33 15.29 27.59
C SER A 414 8.66 14.03 28.13
N THR A 415 7.94 13.32 27.26
CA THR A 415 7.39 11.99 27.53
C THR A 415 7.57 11.08 26.32
N THR A 416 7.31 9.79 26.48
CA THR A 416 7.30 8.84 25.37
C THR A 416 5.97 8.10 25.30
N LEU A 417 5.46 7.95 24.08
CA LEU A 417 4.26 7.18 23.77
C LEU A 417 4.67 5.91 23.05
N THR A 418 4.29 4.76 23.59
CA THR A 418 4.28 3.51 22.84
C THR A 418 2.96 3.41 22.10
N VAL A 419 3.00 3.46 20.76
CA VAL A 419 1.82 3.33 19.90
C VAL A 419 1.82 1.96 19.27
N THR A 420 0.82 1.16 19.57
CA THR A 420 0.62 -0.18 18.99
C THR A 420 -0.53 -0.15 18.01
N ALA A 421 -0.27 -0.49 16.74
CA ALA A 421 -1.31 -0.78 15.76
C ALA A 421 -1.56 -2.28 15.72
N TYR A 422 -2.81 -2.69 15.81
CA TYR A 422 -3.25 -4.08 15.66
C TYR A 422 -4.28 -4.18 14.55
N SER A 423 -4.08 -5.14 13.64
CA SER A 423 -5.06 -5.54 12.64
C SER A 423 -5.22 -7.06 12.66
N PRO A 424 -6.45 -7.61 12.62
CA PRO A 424 -6.68 -9.05 12.65
C PRO A 424 -5.93 -9.83 11.56
N ASN A 425 -5.74 -9.21 10.39
CA ASN A 425 -5.13 -9.87 9.22
C ASN A 425 -3.60 -9.72 9.18
N TYR A 426 -3.06 -8.72 9.89
CA TYR A 426 -1.64 -8.34 9.80
C TYR A 426 -0.87 -8.47 11.12
N GLY A 427 -1.57 -8.75 12.23
CA GLY A 427 -1.00 -8.77 13.56
C GLY A 427 -0.78 -7.37 14.14
N GLU A 428 0.16 -7.26 15.08
CA GLU A 428 0.49 -6.00 15.75
C GLU A 428 1.90 -5.51 15.44
N ARG A 429 2.07 -4.19 15.48
CA ARG A 429 3.36 -3.52 15.45
C ARG A 429 3.33 -2.30 16.34
N SER A 430 4.41 -2.10 17.10
CA SER A 430 4.56 -0.94 17.98
C SER A 430 5.68 -0.02 17.51
N ILE A 431 5.49 1.28 17.72
CA ILE A 431 6.52 2.31 17.60
C ILE A 431 6.59 3.12 18.90
N VAL A 432 7.75 3.71 19.18
CA VAL A 432 7.91 4.64 20.29
C VAL A 432 8.07 6.05 19.73
N ILE A 433 7.24 6.98 20.21
CA ILE A 433 7.23 8.38 19.81
C ILE A 433 7.71 9.21 21.01
N GLY A 434 8.81 9.93 20.86
CA GLY A 434 9.23 10.94 21.82
C GLY A 434 8.47 12.25 21.60
N VAL A 435 7.90 12.80 22.66
CA VAL A 435 7.09 14.04 22.61
C VAL A 435 7.70 15.02 23.61
N LYS A 436 8.20 16.16 23.10
CA LYS A 436 8.75 17.23 23.94
C LYS A 436 7.61 18.12 24.42
N ASP A 437 7.69 18.58 25.66
CA ASP A 437 6.79 19.62 26.18
C ASP A 437 7.07 20.92 25.38
N PRO A 438 6.06 21.49 24.67
CA PRO A 438 6.23 22.72 23.93
C PRO A 438 6.43 23.94 24.84
N GLY A 439 6.18 23.81 26.15
CA GLY A 439 6.26 24.87 27.13
C GLY A 439 5.25 25.99 26.88
N LYS A 440 5.38 27.07 27.65
CA LYS A 440 4.64 28.32 27.42
C LYS A 440 5.46 29.24 26.52
N THR A 441 4.81 30.00 25.65
CA THR A 441 5.48 31.03 24.84
C THR A 441 4.65 32.32 24.84
N THR A 442 5.32 33.46 24.93
CA THR A 442 4.70 34.77 24.74
C THR A 442 4.84 35.26 23.29
N ASN A 443 5.58 34.53 22.46
CA ASN A 443 5.76 34.85 21.05
C ASN A 443 4.52 34.39 20.27
N ALA A 444 3.73 35.35 19.78
CA ALA A 444 2.53 35.08 19.00
C ALA A 444 2.82 34.16 17.79
N SER A 445 3.94 34.35 17.09
CA SER A 445 4.27 33.51 15.93
C SER A 445 4.58 32.05 16.30
N GLU A 446 5.13 31.80 17.48
CA GLU A 446 5.38 30.44 17.98
C GLU A 446 4.12 29.80 18.54
N ALA A 447 3.27 30.59 19.20
CA ALA A 447 1.95 30.17 19.66
C ALA A 447 1.08 29.67 18.49
N ASN A 448 1.12 30.40 17.37
CA ASN A 448 0.40 30.06 16.15
C ASN A 448 0.86 28.77 15.48
N GLN A 449 2.06 28.27 15.82
CA GLN A 449 2.57 27.02 15.29
C GLN A 449 2.05 25.85 16.14
N GLN A 450 0.99 25.19 15.65
CA GLN A 450 0.54 23.93 16.19
C GLN A 450 1.67 22.90 16.10
N THR A 451 2.02 22.28 17.23
CA THR A 451 3.07 21.27 17.25
C THR A 451 2.45 19.93 16.86
N GLU A 452 2.62 19.53 15.60
CA GLU A 452 2.18 18.23 15.10
C GLU A 452 3.35 17.24 15.01
N ILE A 453 3.12 15.99 15.42
CA ILE A 453 4.03 14.87 15.19
C ILE A 453 3.29 13.84 14.35
N ARG A 454 3.64 13.72 13.06
CA ARG A 454 3.09 12.71 12.16
C ARG A 454 3.94 11.43 12.16
N LYS A 455 3.31 10.27 12.32
CA LYS A 455 3.95 8.96 12.27
C LYS A 455 3.12 7.96 11.48
N THR A 456 3.80 7.12 10.72
CA THR A 456 3.19 6.02 9.97
C THR A 456 3.66 4.71 10.55
N ILE A 457 2.70 3.84 10.88
CA ILE A 457 2.98 2.44 11.25
C ILE A 457 2.71 1.58 10.02
N THR A 458 3.73 0.85 9.56
CA THR A 458 3.56 -0.11 8.47
C THR A 458 3.23 -1.49 9.02
N LEU A 459 2.07 -2.03 8.62
CA LEU A 459 1.70 -3.43 8.82
C LEU A 459 1.87 -4.20 7.51
N GLY A 460 1.87 -5.52 7.57
CA GLY A 460 2.23 -6.35 6.41
C GLY A 460 3.73 -6.47 6.20
N GLN A 461 4.07 -7.33 5.25
CA GLN A 461 5.44 -7.69 4.88
C GLN A 461 5.53 -7.72 3.35
N ARG A 462 6.73 -7.59 2.81
CA ARG A 462 6.95 -7.89 1.39
C ARG A 462 6.57 -9.34 1.07
N PRO A 463 6.04 -9.63 -0.13
CA PRO A 463 5.82 -10.96 -0.62
C PRO A 463 7.11 -11.76 -0.57
N VAL A 464 6.99 -13.05 -0.29
CA VAL A 464 8.11 -13.96 -0.23
C VAL A 464 7.98 -14.95 -1.38
N LEU A 465 9.09 -15.13 -2.11
CA LEU A 465 9.27 -16.16 -3.11
C LEU A 465 10.46 -17.01 -2.67
N ASN A 466 10.31 -18.34 -2.64
CA ASN A 466 11.45 -19.25 -2.51
C ASN A 466 11.43 -20.28 -3.64
N ALA A 467 12.62 -20.78 -3.98
CA ALA A 467 12.80 -21.85 -4.95
C ALA A 467 13.09 -23.17 -4.23
N GLU A 468 12.20 -24.14 -4.39
CA GLU A 468 12.36 -25.52 -3.92
C GLU A 468 12.54 -26.48 -5.09
N MET A 469 13.52 -27.37 -4.99
CA MET A 469 13.82 -28.35 -6.03
C MET A 469 14.60 -29.51 -5.44
N GLU A 470 14.53 -30.66 -6.10
CA GLU A 470 15.38 -31.80 -5.80
C GLU A 470 16.83 -31.55 -6.22
N PHE A 471 17.76 -32.28 -5.60
CA PHE A 471 19.11 -32.39 -6.15
C PHE A 471 19.07 -33.13 -7.49
N SER A 472 19.79 -32.59 -8.49
CA SER A 472 19.99 -33.27 -9.77
C SER A 472 20.70 -34.62 -9.57
N ARG A 473 20.49 -35.55 -10.49
CA ARG A 473 21.18 -36.85 -10.53
C ARG A 473 22.68 -36.68 -10.53
N TRP A 474 23.20 -35.71 -11.29
CA TRP A 474 24.62 -35.34 -11.29
C TRP A 474 25.11 -34.95 -9.88
N ALA A 475 24.38 -34.07 -9.18
CA ALA A 475 24.76 -33.62 -7.84
C ALA A 475 24.70 -34.78 -6.84
N LYS A 476 23.64 -35.59 -6.89
CA LYS A 476 23.47 -36.82 -6.07
C LYS A 476 24.64 -37.79 -6.29
N LYS A 477 25.04 -38.04 -7.55
CA LYS A 477 26.14 -38.97 -7.90
C LYS A 477 27.49 -38.52 -7.35
N LEU A 478 27.77 -37.22 -7.32
CA LEU A 478 29.02 -36.67 -6.82
C LEU A 478 29.00 -36.32 -5.34
N ASN A 479 27.90 -36.60 -4.62
CA ASN A 479 27.67 -36.12 -3.27
C ASN A 479 27.91 -34.59 -3.14
N ASN A 480 27.45 -33.84 -4.15
CA ASN A 480 27.60 -32.40 -4.26
C ASN A 480 26.36 -31.68 -3.70
N SER A 481 26.56 -30.58 -2.99
CA SER A 481 25.50 -29.74 -2.41
C SER A 481 24.85 -28.75 -3.40
N PHE A 482 25.22 -28.80 -4.68
CA PHE A 482 24.65 -27.94 -5.73
C PHE A 482 23.13 -28.12 -5.84
N LYS A 483 22.39 -27.03 -5.60
CA LYS A 483 20.92 -26.97 -5.71
C LYS A 483 20.55 -25.91 -6.76
N GLY A 484 20.23 -26.36 -7.96
CA GLY A 484 19.97 -25.54 -9.14
C GLY A 484 19.66 -26.40 -10.36
N LEU A 485 19.43 -25.77 -11.50
CA LEU A 485 19.16 -26.48 -12.76
C LEU A 485 20.47 -27.05 -13.33
N VAL A 486 20.48 -28.34 -13.65
CA VAL A 486 21.55 -28.97 -14.43
C VAL A 486 21.01 -29.35 -15.80
N MET A 487 21.59 -28.79 -16.85
CA MET A 487 21.36 -29.20 -18.24
C MET A 487 22.29 -30.38 -18.56
N GLU A 488 21.74 -31.60 -18.55
CA GLU A 488 22.46 -32.82 -18.91
C GLU A 488 22.50 -32.96 -20.44
N GLU A 489 23.71 -32.99 -21.00
CA GLU A 489 23.93 -33.26 -22.41
C GLU A 489 24.28 -34.75 -22.59
N ARG A 490 23.45 -35.48 -23.33
CA ARG A 490 23.65 -36.88 -23.68
C ARG A 490 23.97 -37.00 -25.16
N ALA A 491 25.19 -37.46 -25.46
CA ALA A 491 25.53 -37.89 -26.80
C ALA A 491 24.68 -39.10 -27.18
N THR A 492 23.77 -38.93 -28.14
CA THR A 492 23.00 -40.02 -28.71
C THR A 492 23.54 -40.27 -30.11
N ILE A 493 24.00 -41.49 -30.38
CA ILE A 493 24.43 -41.89 -31.72
C ILE A 493 23.20 -42.43 -32.46
N GLN A 494 22.73 -41.71 -33.47
CA GLN A 494 21.68 -42.21 -34.36
C GLN A 494 22.31 -42.88 -35.58
N LEU A 495 21.90 -44.12 -35.85
CA LEU A 495 22.40 -44.93 -36.96
C LEU A 495 21.40 -44.92 -38.13
N TYR A 496 21.88 -44.51 -39.30
CA TYR A 496 21.09 -44.49 -40.53
C TYR A 496 21.64 -45.53 -41.52
N PRO A 497 20.93 -46.65 -41.77
CA PRO A 497 21.40 -47.67 -42.69
C PRO A 497 21.47 -47.13 -44.12
N MET A 498 22.48 -47.56 -44.86
CA MET A 498 22.74 -47.14 -46.24
C MET A 498 22.72 -48.34 -47.17
N LEU A 499 21.86 -48.30 -48.19
CA LEU A 499 21.86 -49.31 -49.25
C LEU A 499 22.80 -48.87 -50.38
N PRO A 500 23.70 -49.74 -50.88
CA PRO A 500 24.60 -49.42 -51.98
C PRO A 500 23.89 -49.49 -53.34
N TYR A 501 22.72 -48.87 -53.44
CA TYR A 501 21.83 -48.90 -54.60
C TYR A 501 21.49 -47.48 -55.05
N VAL A 502 21.32 -47.30 -56.35
CA VAL A 502 20.74 -46.09 -56.94
C VAL A 502 19.52 -46.51 -57.75
N PHE A 503 18.33 -46.06 -57.35
CA PHE A 503 17.07 -46.45 -57.96
C PHE A 503 16.68 -45.52 -59.10
N PHE A 504 16.06 -46.07 -60.15
CA PHE A 504 15.65 -45.33 -61.35
C PHE A 504 14.15 -45.43 -61.61
N ASP A 505 13.63 -44.43 -62.32
CA ASP A 505 12.23 -44.40 -62.71
C ASP A 505 11.98 -45.33 -63.91
N LEU A 506 10.74 -45.75 -64.09
CA LEU A 506 10.34 -46.70 -65.12
C LEU A 506 10.73 -46.22 -66.52
N ASN A 507 11.37 -47.09 -67.30
CA ASN A 507 11.86 -46.81 -68.67
C ASN A 507 12.80 -45.61 -68.77
N SER A 508 13.45 -45.22 -67.66
CA SER A 508 14.38 -44.09 -67.63
C SER A 508 15.76 -44.54 -67.19
N SER A 509 16.78 -44.10 -67.92
CA SER A 509 18.16 -44.08 -67.46
C SER A 509 18.51 -42.77 -66.76
N ALA A 510 17.76 -41.67 -66.94
CA ALA A 510 18.07 -40.37 -66.36
C ALA A 510 18.16 -40.40 -64.83
N MET A 511 19.12 -39.65 -64.27
CA MET A 511 19.27 -39.55 -62.81
C MET A 511 18.03 -38.90 -62.20
N PRO A 512 17.34 -39.57 -61.27
CA PRO A 512 16.15 -38.99 -60.66
C PRO A 512 16.46 -37.76 -59.82
N SER A 513 15.62 -36.72 -59.90
CA SER A 513 15.81 -35.42 -59.23
C SER A 513 15.85 -35.49 -57.70
N ARG A 514 15.38 -36.60 -57.11
CA ARG A 514 15.47 -36.87 -55.68
C ARG A 514 16.92 -36.99 -55.19
N TYR A 515 17.87 -37.42 -56.04
CA TYR A 515 19.27 -37.53 -55.63
C TYR A 515 19.96 -36.16 -55.64
N LYS A 516 20.55 -35.79 -54.50
CA LYS A 516 21.20 -34.50 -54.26
C LYS A 516 22.64 -34.54 -54.75
N LEU A 517 22.83 -34.52 -56.06
CA LEU A 517 24.16 -34.49 -56.68
C LEU A 517 24.86 -33.14 -56.44
N ILE A 518 26.19 -33.20 -56.29
CA ILE A 518 27.05 -32.02 -56.16
C ILE A 518 27.95 -31.90 -57.40
N THR A 519 28.57 -30.72 -57.58
CA THR A 519 29.56 -30.49 -58.63
C THR A 519 30.97 -30.86 -58.15
N ALA A 520 31.92 -31.02 -59.07
CA ALA A 520 33.31 -31.35 -58.74
C ALA A 520 33.93 -30.34 -57.76
N SER A 521 33.59 -29.05 -57.87
CA SER A 521 34.09 -27.99 -56.98
C SER A 521 33.53 -28.07 -55.55
N GLN A 522 32.36 -28.68 -55.36
CA GLN A 522 31.72 -28.83 -54.05
C GLN A 522 32.27 -30.01 -53.24
N THR A 523 33.02 -30.92 -53.87
CA THR A 523 33.51 -32.16 -53.22
C THR A 523 34.45 -31.91 -52.04
N ASN A 524 35.24 -30.82 -52.04
CA ASN A 524 36.17 -30.49 -50.97
C ASN A 524 35.49 -30.10 -49.64
N GLY A 525 34.23 -29.66 -49.70
CA GLY A 525 33.45 -29.26 -48.52
C GLY A 525 32.47 -30.32 -48.02
N PHE A 526 32.41 -31.49 -48.66
CA PHE A 526 31.45 -32.54 -48.31
C PHE A 526 31.99 -33.41 -47.18
N ASN A 527 31.14 -33.68 -46.18
CA ASN A 527 31.39 -34.63 -45.10
C ASN A 527 30.10 -35.42 -44.85
N ASP A 528 30.19 -36.75 -44.89
CA ASP A 528 29.04 -37.64 -44.74
C ASP A 528 28.49 -37.70 -43.30
N GLU A 529 29.24 -37.22 -42.31
CA GLU A 529 28.82 -37.13 -40.89
C GLU A 529 28.03 -35.85 -40.58
N LEU A 530 28.02 -34.85 -41.48
CA LEU A 530 27.36 -33.55 -41.29
C LEU A 530 26.07 -33.39 -42.10
N LEU A 531 25.50 -34.50 -42.59
CA LEU A 531 24.30 -34.48 -43.43
C LEU A 531 23.04 -34.21 -42.59
N PRO A 532 22.29 -33.12 -42.84
CA PRO A 532 21.06 -32.83 -42.13
C PRO A 532 19.90 -33.72 -42.63
N GLY A 533 18.88 -33.88 -41.78
CA GLY A 533 17.61 -34.54 -42.14
C GLY A 533 17.52 -36.01 -41.73
N GLY A 534 16.42 -36.66 -42.14
CA GLY A 534 16.13 -38.06 -41.77
C GLY A 534 16.75 -39.09 -42.72
N THR A 535 16.37 -40.36 -42.56
CA THR A 535 16.92 -41.49 -43.34
C THR A 535 16.89 -41.27 -44.86
N LEU A 536 15.77 -40.80 -45.40
CA LEU A 536 15.64 -40.55 -46.84
C LEU A 536 16.46 -39.35 -47.32
N ASP A 537 16.51 -38.26 -46.53
CA ASP A 537 17.30 -37.08 -46.88
C ASP A 537 18.79 -37.41 -47.02
N LYS A 538 19.30 -38.23 -46.10
CA LYS A 538 20.67 -38.73 -46.11
C LYS A 538 20.89 -39.74 -47.24
N TYR A 539 19.93 -40.64 -47.47
CA TYR A 539 19.99 -41.61 -48.56
C TYR A 539 20.04 -40.95 -49.95
N TYR A 540 19.39 -39.80 -50.13
CA TYR A 540 19.48 -39.04 -51.38
C TYR A 540 20.87 -38.45 -51.67
N HIS A 541 21.79 -38.49 -50.69
CA HIS A 541 23.21 -38.22 -50.88
C HIS A 541 24.06 -39.49 -51.12
N VAL A 542 23.47 -40.67 -51.35
CA VAL A 542 24.18 -41.96 -51.49
C VAL A 542 25.39 -41.92 -52.43
N LEU A 543 25.24 -41.24 -53.58
CA LEU A 543 26.34 -41.08 -54.54
C LEU A 543 27.45 -40.15 -54.04
N ASN A 544 27.13 -39.13 -53.26
CA ASN A 544 28.11 -38.25 -52.64
C ASN A 544 28.85 -38.97 -51.52
N ILE A 545 28.11 -39.75 -50.72
CA ILE A 545 28.67 -40.52 -49.60
C ILE A 545 29.67 -41.54 -50.13
N PHE A 546 29.28 -42.37 -51.11
CA PHE A 546 30.21 -43.34 -51.69
C PHE A 546 31.33 -42.66 -52.49
N GLY A 547 31.07 -41.57 -53.19
CA GLY A 547 32.12 -40.78 -53.85
C GLY A 547 33.17 -40.25 -52.87
N TYR A 548 32.73 -39.65 -51.76
CA TYR A 548 33.59 -39.17 -50.68
C TYR A 548 34.42 -40.29 -50.07
N ARG A 549 33.78 -41.42 -49.75
CA ARG A 549 34.46 -42.56 -49.13
C ARG A 549 35.42 -43.25 -50.09
N LEU A 550 35.05 -43.48 -51.35
CA LEU A 550 35.96 -44.06 -52.35
C LEU A 550 37.17 -43.18 -52.63
N ARG A 551 37.03 -41.85 -52.53
CA ARG A 551 38.17 -40.92 -52.60
C ARG A 551 39.08 -41.04 -51.37
N LYS A 552 38.50 -41.22 -50.18
CA LYS A 552 39.24 -41.39 -48.91
C LYS A 552 39.94 -42.74 -48.78
N TYR A 553 39.36 -43.81 -49.34
CA TYR A 553 39.87 -45.18 -49.29
C TYR A 553 40.32 -45.65 -50.69
N PRO A 554 41.54 -45.27 -51.13
CA PRO A 554 41.96 -45.45 -52.52
C PRO A 554 42.19 -46.91 -52.93
N ASN A 555 42.27 -47.84 -51.97
CA ASN A 555 42.47 -49.26 -52.24
C ASN A 555 41.16 -50.02 -52.54
N VAL A 556 40.00 -49.39 -52.34
CA VAL A 556 38.69 -50.01 -52.57
C VAL A 556 38.26 -49.78 -54.00
N ASN A 557 37.96 -50.85 -54.72
CA ASN A 557 37.39 -50.84 -56.05
C ASN A 557 35.86 -50.90 -55.98
N VAL A 558 35.19 -50.37 -57.00
CA VAL A 558 33.72 -50.41 -57.12
C VAL A 558 33.29 -50.97 -58.47
N GLU A 559 32.38 -51.95 -58.45
CA GLU A 559 31.67 -52.42 -59.63
C GLU A 559 30.26 -51.81 -59.65
N LEU A 560 29.91 -51.16 -60.75
CA LEU A 560 28.64 -50.49 -61.00
C LEU A 560 27.80 -51.42 -61.87
N VAL A 561 26.78 -52.05 -61.27
CA VAL A 561 25.97 -53.08 -61.92
C VAL A 561 24.57 -52.56 -62.16
N GLY A 562 24.27 -52.15 -63.39
CA GLY A 562 22.94 -51.70 -63.75
C GLY A 562 21.96 -52.84 -64.00
N CYS A 563 20.72 -52.65 -63.55
CA CYS A 563 19.62 -53.62 -63.62
C CYS A 563 18.32 -52.97 -64.10
N VAL A 564 17.38 -53.80 -64.56
CA VAL A 564 15.99 -53.43 -64.90
C VAL A 564 15.00 -54.32 -64.13
N ASP A 565 13.74 -53.88 -64.08
CA ASP A 565 12.68 -54.70 -63.46
C ASP A 565 12.18 -55.84 -64.37
N GLU A 566 11.74 -56.94 -63.75
CA GLU A 566 11.37 -58.18 -64.43
C GLU A 566 10.08 -58.09 -65.26
N LYS A 567 9.24 -57.09 -64.99
CA LYS A 567 7.85 -57.06 -65.48
C LYS A 567 7.64 -56.05 -66.60
N ASN A 568 8.25 -54.87 -66.48
CA ASN A 568 7.94 -53.71 -67.30
C ASN A 568 9.07 -53.31 -68.23
N GLU A 569 10.28 -53.85 -68.03
CA GLU A 569 11.49 -53.46 -68.77
C GLU A 569 12.17 -54.68 -69.41
N ASP A 570 12.63 -54.54 -70.65
CA ASP A 570 13.36 -55.63 -71.34
C ASP A 570 14.77 -55.76 -70.76
N LYS A 571 15.09 -56.97 -70.28
CA LYS A 571 16.42 -57.33 -69.74
C LYS A 571 17.56 -57.17 -70.75
N ASN A 572 17.26 -57.17 -72.05
CA ASN A 572 18.24 -56.99 -73.12
C ASN A 572 18.30 -55.55 -73.66
N SER A 573 17.52 -54.63 -73.07
CA SER A 573 17.56 -53.20 -73.45
C SER A 573 18.90 -52.57 -73.10
N SER A 574 19.13 -51.35 -73.61
CA SER A 574 20.31 -50.56 -73.24
C SER A 574 20.23 -49.97 -71.82
N LEU A 575 19.03 -49.97 -71.19
CA LEU A 575 18.76 -49.32 -69.90
C LEU A 575 19.70 -49.77 -68.76
N PRO A 576 19.99 -51.07 -68.53
CA PRO A 576 20.91 -51.47 -67.48
C PRO A 576 22.30 -50.86 -67.69
N LYS A 577 22.80 -50.86 -68.93
CA LYS A 577 24.12 -50.29 -69.25
C LYS A 577 24.14 -48.77 -69.07
N GLU A 578 23.10 -48.07 -69.53
CA GLU A 578 22.98 -46.62 -69.40
C GLU A 578 22.89 -46.16 -67.94
N ARG A 579 22.11 -46.87 -67.11
CA ARG A 579 22.00 -46.59 -65.66
C ARG A 579 23.32 -46.78 -64.92
N ALA A 580 24.07 -47.82 -65.27
CA ALA A 580 25.41 -48.05 -64.72
C ALA A 580 26.38 -46.95 -65.17
N GLN A 581 26.29 -46.53 -66.43
CA GLN A 581 27.14 -45.48 -67.01
C GLN A 581 26.94 -44.14 -66.30
N LEU A 582 25.71 -43.75 -65.97
CA LEU A 582 25.47 -42.48 -65.28
C LEU A 582 26.06 -42.42 -63.88
N VAL A 583 25.99 -43.53 -63.13
CA VAL A 583 26.65 -43.63 -61.81
C VAL A 583 28.17 -43.62 -61.98
N TYR A 584 28.69 -44.34 -62.96
CA TYR A 584 30.11 -44.38 -63.30
C TYR A 584 30.65 -42.98 -63.63
N ASP A 585 29.95 -42.25 -64.52
CA ASP A 585 30.31 -40.90 -64.94
C ASP A 585 30.26 -39.91 -63.78
N TYR A 586 29.31 -40.06 -62.86
CA TYR A 586 29.25 -39.21 -61.67
C TYR A 586 30.47 -39.43 -60.78
N LEU A 587 30.80 -40.68 -60.45
CA LEU A 587 31.97 -40.99 -59.60
C LEU A 587 33.29 -40.57 -60.27
N LYS A 588 33.41 -40.76 -61.59
CA LYS A 588 34.57 -40.33 -62.37
C LYS A 588 34.69 -38.81 -62.43
N ASN A 589 33.66 -38.13 -62.95
CA ASN A 589 33.76 -36.73 -63.33
C ASN A 589 33.58 -35.76 -62.15
N VAL A 590 32.81 -36.14 -61.12
CA VAL A 590 32.59 -35.31 -59.93
C VAL A 590 33.58 -35.68 -58.83
N TRP A 591 33.69 -36.97 -58.51
CA TRP A 591 34.52 -37.43 -57.39
C TRP A 591 35.95 -37.81 -57.79
N GLY A 592 36.29 -37.82 -59.07
CA GLY A 592 37.65 -38.07 -59.54
C GLY A 592 38.13 -39.49 -59.23
N ILE A 593 37.24 -40.47 -59.17
CA ILE A 593 37.62 -41.86 -58.94
C ILE A 593 38.30 -42.41 -60.19
N GLU A 594 39.47 -43.05 -60.01
CA GLU A 594 40.28 -43.57 -61.11
C GLU A 594 39.57 -44.70 -61.86
N GLU A 595 39.61 -44.68 -63.20
CA GLU A 595 38.93 -45.67 -64.04
C GLU A 595 39.40 -47.10 -63.77
N GLY A 596 40.69 -47.31 -63.44
CA GLY A 596 41.23 -48.62 -63.10
C GLY A 596 40.63 -49.25 -61.83
N ARG A 597 39.97 -48.44 -60.99
CA ARG A 597 39.28 -48.87 -59.77
C ARG A 597 37.79 -49.10 -59.97
N MET A 598 37.27 -48.78 -61.15
CA MET A 598 35.85 -48.84 -61.45
C MET A 598 35.57 -49.82 -62.58
N LYS A 599 34.66 -50.76 -62.33
CA LYS A 599 34.17 -51.68 -63.36
C LYS A 599 32.70 -51.42 -63.62
N MET A 600 32.31 -51.34 -64.89
CA MET A 600 30.90 -51.25 -65.26
C MET A 600 30.40 -52.59 -65.80
N SER A 601 29.26 -53.03 -65.26
CA SER A 601 28.59 -54.26 -65.67
C SER A 601 27.09 -53.99 -65.87
N ALA A 602 26.46 -54.74 -66.76
CA ALA A 602 25.03 -54.66 -67.02
C ALA A 602 24.45 -56.07 -66.92
N ARG A 603 23.36 -56.21 -66.18
CA ARG A 603 22.61 -57.47 -66.03
C ARG A 603 21.12 -57.19 -66.20
N GLY A 604 20.36 -58.20 -66.60
CA GLY A 604 18.91 -58.09 -66.70
C GLY A 604 18.27 -57.70 -65.36
N TRP A 605 18.29 -58.62 -64.41
CA TRP A 605 17.63 -58.45 -63.10
C TRP A 605 18.65 -58.44 -61.97
N PRO A 606 18.41 -57.77 -60.83
CA PRO A 606 19.32 -57.75 -59.67
C PRO A 606 19.71 -59.14 -59.14
N GLU A 607 20.79 -59.25 -58.35
CA GLU A 607 21.21 -60.54 -57.77
C GLU A 607 20.25 -61.04 -56.70
N LEU A 608 20.00 -60.15 -55.75
CA LEU A 608 18.98 -60.34 -54.73
C LEU A 608 17.77 -59.55 -55.18
N ARG A 609 16.85 -60.27 -55.82
CA ARG A 609 15.63 -59.69 -56.38
C ARG A 609 14.62 -59.44 -55.26
N SER A 610 14.10 -58.21 -55.22
CA SER A 610 12.91 -57.92 -54.44
C SER A 610 11.69 -58.55 -55.10
N ASN A 611 10.65 -58.85 -54.31
CA ASN A 611 9.49 -59.61 -54.76
C ASN A 611 8.85 -58.99 -56.02
N PRO A 612 8.91 -59.64 -57.20
CA PRO A 612 8.42 -59.05 -58.45
C PRO A 612 6.88 -59.05 -58.54
N LYS A 613 6.18 -59.60 -57.54
CA LYS A 613 4.72 -59.50 -57.40
C LYS A 613 4.28 -58.30 -56.57
N ASP A 614 5.21 -57.66 -55.86
CA ASP A 614 4.95 -56.48 -55.04
C ASP A 614 5.29 -55.20 -55.81
N SER A 615 4.44 -54.17 -55.72
CA SER A 615 4.65 -52.93 -56.46
C SER A 615 5.92 -52.19 -56.04
N PHE A 616 6.33 -52.26 -54.76
CA PHE A 616 7.57 -51.66 -54.31
C PHE A 616 8.78 -52.51 -54.69
N GLY A 617 8.66 -53.84 -54.63
CA GLY A 617 9.71 -54.75 -55.10
C GLY A 617 10.02 -54.60 -56.60
N ILE A 618 9.01 -54.37 -57.44
CA ILE A 618 9.20 -54.05 -58.86
C ILE A 618 10.00 -52.74 -59.02
N VAL A 619 9.67 -51.70 -58.25
CA VAL A 619 10.38 -50.41 -58.30
C VAL A 619 11.82 -50.56 -57.82
N GLU A 620 12.04 -51.29 -56.73
CA GLU A 620 13.36 -51.52 -56.14
C GLU A 620 14.31 -52.26 -57.09
N ASN A 621 13.78 -53.14 -57.95
CA ASN A 621 14.59 -53.87 -58.92
C ASN A 621 15.14 -52.98 -60.07
N ARG A 622 14.60 -51.77 -60.27
CA ARG A 622 15.17 -50.78 -61.20
C ARG A 622 16.30 -50.01 -60.53
N ARG A 623 17.49 -50.60 -60.49
CA ARG A 623 18.63 -50.03 -59.78
C ARG A 623 19.98 -50.24 -60.44
N THR A 624 20.93 -49.38 -60.10
CA THR A 624 22.36 -49.65 -60.20
C THR A 624 22.88 -50.07 -58.83
N GLU A 625 23.52 -51.24 -58.75
CA GLU A 625 24.17 -51.72 -57.53
C GLU A 625 25.64 -51.32 -57.52
N LEU A 626 26.12 -50.82 -56.38
CA LEU A 626 27.52 -50.53 -56.13
C LEU A 626 28.11 -51.68 -55.32
N ARG A 627 29.04 -52.43 -55.91
CA ARG A 627 29.68 -53.58 -55.26
C ARG A 627 31.14 -53.25 -54.98
N PHE A 628 31.52 -53.29 -53.71
CA PHE A 628 32.85 -52.90 -53.28
C PHE A 628 33.76 -54.12 -53.14
N SER A 629 35.02 -54.00 -53.55
CA SER A 629 36.03 -55.06 -53.48
C SER A 629 37.43 -54.47 -53.36
N GLY A 630 38.45 -55.28 -53.07
CA GLY A 630 39.80 -54.76 -52.83
C GLY A 630 39.93 -54.02 -51.49
N GLY A 631 41.15 -53.61 -51.15
CA GLY A 631 41.45 -52.99 -49.84
C GLY A 631 41.45 -53.99 -48.67
N SER A 632 41.65 -53.47 -47.47
CA SER A 632 41.52 -54.25 -46.23
C SER A 632 40.04 -54.41 -45.82
N ALA A 633 39.76 -55.33 -44.89
CA ALA A 633 38.41 -55.48 -44.33
C ALA A 633 37.92 -54.19 -43.64
N ASP A 634 38.82 -53.44 -42.99
CA ASP A 634 38.51 -52.15 -42.39
C ASP A 634 38.19 -51.08 -43.46
N ASP A 635 38.92 -51.04 -44.59
CA ASP A 635 38.63 -50.09 -45.68
C ASP A 635 37.25 -50.37 -46.30
N LEU A 636 36.91 -51.65 -46.52
CA LEU A 636 35.61 -52.06 -47.03
C LEU A 636 34.48 -51.70 -46.07
N TRP A 637 34.72 -51.84 -44.76
CA TRP A 637 33.78 -51.41 -43.73
C TRP A 637 33.59 -49.89 -43.77
N GLU A 638 34.66 -49.10 -43.80
CA GLU A 638 34.56 -47.64 -43.80
C GLU A 638 33.83 -47.09 -45.03
N VAL A 639 33.96 -47.74 -46.19
CA VAL A 639 33.18 -47.38 -47.38
C VAL A 639 31.69 -47.73 -47.20
N GLN A 640 31.36 -48.86 -46.57
CA GLN A 640 29.99 -49.40 -46.52
C GLN A 640 29.21 -49.10 -45.23
N ARG A 641 29.86 -48.58 -44.17
CA ARG A 641 29.24 -48.38 -42.86
C ARG A 641 28.00 -47.47 -42.93
N PRO A 642 26.99 -47.67 -42.06
CA PRO A 642 25.89 -46.72 -41.88
C PRO A 642 26.38 -45.27 -41.62
N ILE A 643 25.51 -44.28 -41.80
CA ILE A 643 25.81 -42.91 -41.35
C ILE A 643 25.54 -42.84 -39.86
N LEU A 644 26.50 -42.30 -39.11
CA LEU A 644 26.40 -42.07 -37.68
C LEU A 644 26.18 -40.57 -37.44
N ASP A 645 25.08 -40.22 -36.79
CA ASP A 645 24.76 -38.85 -36.41
C ASP A 645 24.91 -38.67 -34.91
N ASN A 646 25.72 -37.69 -34.51
CA ASN A 646 26.05 -37.42 -33.12
C ASN A 646 25.43 -36.08 -32.71
N ASP A 647 24.10 -36.03 -32.62
CA ASP A 647 23.41 -34.85 -32.07
C ASP A 647 23.17 -35.05 -30.57
N PRO A 648 23.85 -34.29 -29.70
CA PRO A 648 23.67 -34.43 -28.27
C PRO A 648 22.34 -33.81 -27.83
N THR A 649 21.49 -34.60 -27.19
CA THR A 649 20.24 -34.12 -26.59
C THR A 649 20.54 -33.46 -25.25
N VAL A 650 20.03 -32.25 -25.02
CA VAL A 650 20.17 -31.53 -23.75
C VAL A 650 18.83 -31.58 -23.00
N THR A 651 18.83 -32.13 -21.78
CA THR A 651 17.63 -32.27 -20.93
C THR A 651 17.84 -31.61 -19.58
N PRO A 652 16.83 -30.92 -19.00
CA PRO A 652 16.91 -30.38 -17.66
C PRO A 652 16.91 -31.49 -16.59
N ASP A 653 17.57 -31.24 -15.47
CA ASP A 653 17.53 -32.06 -14.27
C ASP A 653 17.71 -31.18 -13.02
N PRO A 654 16.74 -31.12 -12.09
CA PRO A 654 15.43 -31.78 -12.16
C PRO A 654 14.57 -31.22 -13.31
N ASP A 655 13.61 -32.02 -13.78
CA ASP A 655 12.67 -31.68 -14.84
C ASP A 655 11.73 -30.53 -14.45
N GLN A 656 11.42 -30.40 -13.16
CA GLN A 656 10.62 -29.32 -12.60
C GLN A 656 11.21 -28.79 -11.28
N MET A 657 10.81 -27.57 -10.93
CA MET A 657 10.97 -26.98 -9.61
C MET A 657 9.66 -26.41 -9.08
N THR A 658 9.60 -26.16 -7.78
CA THR A 658 8.44 -25.57 -7.10
C THR A 658 8.82 -24.21 -6.53
N TRP A 659 8.08 -23.18 -6.92
CA TRP A 659 8.07 -21.90 -6.23
C TRP A 659 7.19 -22.02 -5.00
N THR A 660 7.66 -21.58 -3.82
CA THR A 660 6.81 -21.36 -2.65
C THR A 660 6.59 -19.87 -2.43
N LEU A 661 5.36 -19.51 -2.05
CA LEU A 661 4.82 -18.16 -2.19
C LEU A 661 4.16 -17.73 -0.89
N LYS A 662 4.41 -16.49 -0.47
CA LYS A 662 3.62 -15.82 0.56
C LYS A 662 3.32 -14.40 0.09
N ASN A 663 2.07 -13.97 0.22
CA ASN A 663 1.67 -12.65 -0.24
C ASN A 663 2.32 -11.53 0.57
N GLY A 664 2.57 -11.77 1.85
CA GLY A 664 3.09 -10.76 2.78
C GLY A 664 2.05 -9.69 3.17
N ILE A 665 0.99 -9.56 2.36
CA ILE A 665 -0.18 -8.71 2.58
C ILE A 665 -1.44 -9.55 2.76
N ASP A 666 -2.54 -8.94 3.20
CA ASP A 666 -3.83 -9.63 3.38
C ASP A 666 -4.36 -10.21 2.06
N ASP A 667 -4.67 -11.50 2.06
CA ASP A 667 -5.20 -12.24 0.93
C ASP A 667 -6.51 -11.64 0.40
N GLY A 668 -7.31 -11.01 1.28
CA GLY A 668 -8.56 -10.34 0.92
C GLY A 668 -8.40 -9.15 -0.02
N ILE A 669 -7.21 -8.54 -0.08
CA ILE A 669 -6.93 -7.37 -0.94
C ILE A 669 -6.10 -7.72 -2.18
N VAL A 670 -5.65 -8.97 -2.32
CA VAL A 670 -4.89 -9.44 -3.49
C VAL A 670 -5.82 -9.59 -4.69
N ALA A 671 -5.47 -8.98 -5.82
CA ALA A 671 -6.19 -9.12 -7.07
C ALA A 671 -5.57 -10.19 -7.98
N SER A 672 -4.24 -10.20 -8.08
CA SER A 672 -3.51 -11.16 -8.90
C SER A 672 -2.08 -11.32 -8.44
N ARG A 673 -1.45 -12.44 -8.80
CA ARG A 673 -0.03 -12.68 -8.59
C ARG A 673 0.62 -13.18 -9.87
N ARG A 674 1.90 -12.88 -10.04
CA ARG A 674 2.72 -13.46 -11.10
C ARG A 674 4.16 -13.64 -10.66
N ILE A 675 4.86 -14.58 -11.26
CA ILE A 675 6.30 -14.74 -11.07
C ILE A 675 6.99 -14.27 -12.35
N GLU A 676 7.82 -13.25 -12.23
CA GLU A 676 8.66 -12.75 -13.34
C GLU A 676 10.03 -13.42 -13.23
N VAL A 677 10.37 -14.23 -14.24
CA VAL A 677 11.66 -14.91 -14.34
C VAL A 677 12.51 -14.22 -15.39
N PHE A 678 13.74 -13.91 -15.04
CA PHE A 678 14.72 -13.23 -15.87
C PHE A 678 15.98 -14.08 -16.02
N ARG A 679 16.64 -13.93 -17.18
CA ARG A 679 17.96 -14.50 -17.44
C ARG A 679 18.75 -13.53 -18.30
N ASN A 680 20.01 -13.28 -17.96
CA ASN A 680 20.86 -12.29 -18.63
C ASN A 680 20.27 -10.86 -18.64
N GLY A 681 19.46 -10.53 -17.63
CA GLY A 681 18.75 -9.25 -17.57
C GLY A 681 17.55 -9.13 -18.51
N GLN A 682 17.23 -10.18 -19.29
CA GLN A 682 16.08 -10.22 -20.18
C GLN A 682 14.96 -11.08 -19.58
N PRO A 683 13.68 -10.79 -19.88
CA PRO A 683 12.56 -11.66 -19.51
C PRO A 683 12.75 -13.06 -20.09
N TRP A 684 12.64 -14.08 -19.24
CA TRP A 684 12.67 -15.49 -19.64
C TRP A 684 11.27 -16.09 -19.66
N ASN A 685 10.49 -15.88 -18.59
CA ASN A 685 9.09 -16.32 -18.51
C ASN A 685 8.31 -15.44 -17.53
N VAL A 686 6.99 -15.37 -17.68
CA VAL A 686 6.07 -14.72 -16.75
C VAL A 686 4.94 -15.70 -16.42
N LEU A 687 4.97 -16.24 -15.21
CA LEU A 687 3.98 -17.20 -14.73
C LEU A 687 2.78 -16.42 -14.16
N LYS A 688 1.68 -16.29 -14.93
CA LYS A 688 0.50 -15.48 -14.55
C LYS A 688 -0.57 -16.23 -13.76
N GLU A 689 -0.67 -17.55 -13.94
CA GLU A 689 -1.65 -18.40 -13.26
C GLU A 689 -1.16 -18.85 -11.88
N VAL A 690 -0.71 -17.89 -11.10
CA VAL A 690 -0.32 -18.08 -9.71
C VAL A 690 -1.55 -17.60 -8.94
N GLY A 691 -2.48 -18.51 -8.61
CA GLY A 691 -3.80 -18.16 -8.02
C GLY A 691 -3.63 -17.27 -6.80
N THR A 692 -4.62 -16.54 -6.30
CA THR A 692 -4.37 -15.44 -5.34
C THR A 692 -3.86 -15.89 -3.96
N VAL A 693 -4.11 -17.15 -3.57
CA VAL A 693 -3.76 -17.71 -2.24
C VAL A 693 -2.95 -19.00 -2.31
N ASP A 694 -2.68 -19.52 -3.50
CA ASP A 694 -1.95 -20.79 -3.66
C ASP A 694 -0.57 -20.73 -2.99
N PRO A 695 -0.18 -21.71 -2.15
CA PRO A 695 1.09 -21.65 -1.44
C PRO A 695 2.30 -21.92 -2.36
N SER A 696 2.07 -22.46 -3.55
CA SER A 696 3.14 -22.85 -4.46
C SER A 696 2.73 -22.86 -5.93
N LYS A 697 3.73 -22.85 -6.82
CA LYS A 697 3.58 -23.00 -8.27
C LYS A 697 4.74 -23.80 -8.84
N GLN A 698 4.45 -24.87 -9.60
CA GLN A 698 5.47 -25.59 -10.34
C GLN A 698 5.93 -24.83 -11.58
N TRP A 699 7.20 -24.99 -11.93
CA TRP A 699 7.80 -24.48 -13.15
C TRP A 699 8.76 -25.51 -13.74
N ASP A 700 8.69 -25.66 -15.05
CA ASP A 700 9.40 -26.64 -15.88
C ASP A 700 10.59 -26.03 -16.64
N TRP A 701 11.08 -24.87 -16.18
CA TRP A 701 12.26 -24.16 -16.71
C TRP A 701 12.10 -23.52 -18.09
N TYR A 702 11.01 -23.78 -18.80
CA TYR A 702 10.82 -23.26 -20.15
C TYR A 702 10.69 -21.73 -20.19
N ASN A 703 11.11 -21.14 -21.30
CA ASN A 703 10.72 -19.79 -21.69
C ASN A 703 9.33 -19.79 -22.37
N THR A 704 8.90 -18.64 -22.88
CA THR A 704 7.62 -18.50 -23.61
C THR A 704 7.53 -19.31 -24.89
N ASP A 705 8.66 -19.71 -25.48
CA ASP A 705 8.75 -20.48 -26.72
C ASP A 705 8.95 -21.99 -26.47
N MET A 706 8.77 -22.46 -25.23
CA MET A 706 9.02 -23.85 -24.81
C MET A 706 10.47 -24.29 -25.03
N GLU A 707 11.42 -23.38 -24.84
CA GLU A 707 12.85 -23.66 -24.97
C GLU A 707 13.58 -23.63 -23.63
N TYR A 708 14.57 -24.52 -23.51
CA TYR A 708 15.52 -24.57 -22.40
C TYR A 708 16.75 -23.67 -22.66
N PRO A 709 17.57 -23.40 -21.63
CA PRO A 709 18.92 -22.88 -21.79
C PRO A 709 19.76 -23.61 -22.86
N LYS A 710 20.16 -22.90 -23.93
CA LYS A 710 20.92 -23.48 -25.06
C LYS A 710 22.42 -23.10 -25.05
N GLU A 711 22.88 -22.28 -24.11
CA GLU A 711 24.26 -21.78 -24.11
C GLU A 711 25.28 -22.94 -24.16
N LYS A 712 26.21 -22.86 -25.12
CA LYS A 712 27.32 -23.80 -25.29
C LYS A 712 28.60 -23.18 -24.75
N GLY A 713 29.37 -23.95 -23.99
CA GLY A 713 30.74 -23.60 -23.64
C GLY A 713 31.72 -23.99 -24.75
N PRO A 714 33.02 -23.74 -24.57
CA PRO A 714 34.05 -24.23 -25.48
C PRO A 714 33.94 -25.74 -25.69
N GLU A 715 34.14 -26.20 -26.93
CA GLU A 715 34.08 -27.64 -27.25
C GLU A 715 35.00 -28.45 -26.32
N GLY A 716 34.48 -29.57 -25.80
CA GLY A 716 35.23 -30.45 -24.89
C GLY A 716 35.19 -30.06 -23.41
N THR A 717 34.47 -29.01 -23.01
CA THR A 717 34.29 -28.66 -21.59
C THR A 717 33.28 -29.59 -20.90
N ALA A 718 33.71 -30.20 -19.80
CA ALA A 718 32.94 -31.19 -19.05
C ALA A 718 31.76 -30.59 -18.26
N GLU A 719 32.01 -29.41 -17.69
CA GLU A 719 31.11 -28.70 -16.79
C GLU A 719 31.23 -27.21 -17.06
N ILE A 720 30.08 -26.55 -17.23
CA ILE A 720 30.00 -25.12 -17.52
C ILE A 720 28.99 -24.49 -16.56
N ASN A 721 29.40 -23.44 -15.86
CA ASN A 721 28.47 -22.58 -15.13
C ASN A 721 27.77 -21.66 -16.13
N LEU A 722 26.45 -21.74 -16.20
CA LEU A 722 25.64 -20.85 -17.02
C LEU A 722 25.12 -19.69 -16.18
N ASN A 723 24.67 -18.63 -16.86
CA ASN A 723 24.06 -17.52 -16.17
C ASN A 723 22.80 -17.97 -15.42
N PRO A 724 22.64 -17.56 -14.15
CA PRO A 724 21.54 -18.00 -13.31
C PRO A 724 20.20 -17.41 -13.75
N PHE A 725 19.12 -18.04 -13.32
CA PHE A 725 17.81 -17.38 -13.32
C PHE A 725 17.71 -16.42 -12.14
N LYS A 726 16.99 -15.32 -12.36
CA LYS A 726 16.56 -14.41 -11.29
C LYS A 726 15.05 -14.33 -11.35
N ALA A 727 14.37 -14.44 -10.21
CA ALA A 727 12.92 -14.38 -10.16
C ALA A 727 12.42 -13.50 -9.03
N VAL A 728 11.27 -12.88 -9.24
CA VAL A 728 10.52 -12.13 -8.24
C VAL A 728 9.04 -12.50 -8.30
N LEU A 729 8.40 -12.58 -7.14
CA LEU A 729 6.95 -12.63 -7.03
C LEU A 729 6.43 -11.20 -7.07
N VAL A 730 5.52 -10.93 -8.00
CA VAL A 730 4.77 -9.69 -8.05
C VAL A 730 3.35 -9.95 -7.59
N VAL A 731 2.93 -9.26 -6.54
CA VAL A 731 1.56 -9.27 -6.02
C VAL A 731 0.92 -7.93 -6.38
N THR A 732 -0.23 -8.00 -7.06
CA THR A 732 -1.02 -6.81 -7.42
C THR A 732 -2.26 -6.77 -6.54
N SER A 733 -2.48 -5.66 -5.85
CA SER A 733 -3.68 -5.47 -5.03
C SER A 733 -4.88 -4.99 -5.85
N LYS A 734 -6.08 -5.03 -5.26
CA LYS A 734 -7.36 -4.64 -5.90
C LYS A 734 -7.42 -3.19 -6.40
N ASN A 735 -6.56 -2.30 -5.91
CA ASN A 735 -6.46 -0.92 -6.41
C ASN A 735 -5.36 -0.74 -7.48
N GLY A 736 -4.72 -1.83 -7.92
CA GLY A 736 -3.69 -1.82 -8.97
C GLY A 736 -2.26 -1.56 -8.51
N GLN A 737 -1.99 -1.42 -7.20
CA GLN A 737 -0.62 -1.27 -6.71
C GLN A 737 0.13 -2.60 -6.77
N GLU A 738 1.38 -2.56 -7.24
CA GLU A 738 2.24 -3.74 -7.35
C GLU A 738 3.30 -3.76 -6.26
N CYS A 739 3.48 -4.96 -5.69
CA CYS A 739 4.49 -5.24 -4.70
C CYS A 739 5.40 -6.39 -5.17
N LYS A 740 6.73 -6.22 -5.05
CA LYS A 740 7.70 -7.25 -5.46
C LYS A 740 8.42 -7.87 -4.27
N SER A 741 8.60 -9.18 -4.32
CA SER A 741 9.48 -9.89 -3.38
C SER A 741 10.95 -9.52 -3.61
N ASP A 742 11.79 -9.90 -2.66
CA ASP A 742 13.23 -9.97 -2.90
C ASP A 742 13.54 -10.94 -4.06
N THR A 743 14.66 -10.72 -4.74
CA THR A 743 15.06 -11.51 -5.91
C THR A 743 15.64 -12.85 -5.50
N VAL A 744 15.02 -13.94 -5.96
CA VAL A 744 15.57 -15.29 -5.84
C VAL A 744 16.51 -15.56 -7.00
N THR A 745 17.72 -16.06 -6.72
CA THR A 745 18.69 -16.45 -7.74
C THR A 745 18.83 -17.97 -7.79
N ILE A 746 18.61 -18.57 -8.96
CA ILE A 746 18.75 -20.02 -9.16
C ILE A 746 19.97 -20.28 -10.04
N PRO A 747 21.00 -20.98 -9.54
CA PRO A 747 22.18 -21.30 -10.32
C PRO A 747 21.86 -22.33 -11.40
N VAL A 748 22.55 -22.22 -12.54
CA VAL A 748 22.38 -23.12 -13.69
C VAL A 748 23.75 -23.67 -14.10
N LYS A 749 23.81 -24.98 -14.36
CA LYS A 749 25.00 -25.66 -14.90
C LYS A 749 24.64 -26.43 -16.15
N ARG A 750 25.62 -26.66 -17.01
CA ARG A 750 25.56 -27.64 -18.12
C ARG A 750 26.66 -28.66 -17.94
N ILE A 751 26.31 -29.94 -18.10
CA ILE A 751 27.22 -31.08 -17.92
C ILE A 751 27.21 -31.95 -19.17
N SER A 752 28.39 -32.28 -19.70
CA SER A 752 28.54 -33.16 -20.86
C SER A 752 28.79 -34.62 -20.46
N SER A 753 28.15 -35.57 -21.16
CA SER A 753 28.41 -37.00 -20.98
C SER A 753 29.76 -37.45 -21.54
N LYS A 754 30.34 -36.75 -22.53
CA LYS A 754 31.65 -37.10 -23.15
C LYS A 754 32.80 -37.11 -22.14
N SER A 755 32.74 -36.25 -21.13
CA SER A 755 33.74 -36.14 -20.07
C SER A 755 33.56 -37.10 -18.89
N MET A 756 32.43 -37.82 -18.81
CA MET A 756 32.15 -38.78 -17.73
C MET A 756 32.70 -40.19 -17.98
N GLY A 757 33.56 -40.36 -19.00
CA GLY A 757 34.34 -41.59 -19.21
C GLY A 757 33.58 -42.76 -19.87
N VAL A 758 32.43 -42.52 -20.50
CA VAL A 758 31.57 -43.57 -21.08
C VAL A 758 32.00 -43.97 -22.51
N ASP A 759 32.78 -43.14 -23.22
CA ASP A 759 33.10 -43.35 -24.64
C ASP A 759 34.15 -44.44 -24.93
N LYS A 760 34.87 -44.96 -23.93
CA LYS A 760 35.85 -46.04 -24.19
C LYS A 760 35.21 -47.38 -24.58
N GLY A 761 33.91 -47.58 -24.31
CA GLY A 761 33.20 -48.82 -24.63
C GLY A 761 32.40 -48.82 -25.94
N LEU A 762 31.97 -47.66 -26.45
CA LEU A 762 31.01 -47.59 -27.56
C LEU A 762 31.65 -47.81 -28.94
N ASN A 763 32.90 -47.41 -29.13
CA ASN A 763 33.65 -47.71 -30.37
C ASN A 763 34.03 -49.19 -30.51
N SER A 764 34.12 -49.95 -29.40
CA SER A 764 34.35 -51.40 -29.46
C SER A 764 33.05 -52.20 -29.57
N LEU A 765 31.96 -51.73 -28.96
CA LEU A 765 30.63 -52.36 -29.03
C LEU A 765 29.98 -52.24 -30.42
N SER A 766 30.17 -51.13 -31.14
CA SER A 766 29.65 -50.98 -32.51
C SER A 766 30.30 -51.92 -33.53
N LYS A 767 31.58 -52.30 -33.33
CA LYS A 767 32.26 -53.34 -34.14
C LYS A 767 31.85 -54.77 -33.77
N SER A 768 31.16 -55.00 -32.65
CA SER A 768 30.84 -56.35 -32.14
C SER A 768 29.34 -56.67 -32.08
N ILE A 769 28.45 -55.69 -32.32
CA ILE A 769 26.99 -55.88 -32.33
C ILE A 769 26.41 -56.06 -33.76
N ILE A 770 27.19 -55.84 -34.82
CA ILE A 770 26.73 -55.92 -36.23
C ILE A 770 27.48 -56.99 -37.00
#